data_AF-A0A4R6GL64-F1
#
_entry.id   AF-A0A4R6GL64-F1
#
_cell.length_a   1.000
_cell.length_b   1.000
_cell.length_c   1.000
_cell.angle_alpha   90.00
_cell.angle_beta   90.00
_cell.angle_gamma   90.00
#
_symmetry.space_group_name_H-M   'P 1'
#
loop_
_entity.id
_entity.type
_entity.pdbx_description
1 polymer ?
#
loop_
_entity_poly.entity_id
_entity_poly.type
_entity_poly.pdbx_seq_one_letter_code
_entity_poly.pdbx_strand_id
1 'polypeptide(L)'
;MLVAADAQLADGVAEADVTRTTANDDTIEGVASALSSARTLNAGDQIDGGAGNDTLQVDMQGTFNGFTADGSVTNVETIALSNSGSIARTFNATGVEGDVNYVVNAGDATVNLSNVGSLAGTVELNGQASGNVTIGYATGVTSGNSDTLNLSLDNVGTVAEGSTPEAAVGITAAGVENATLAATGANVVDLSSVAATTYTTEGDGSLKVTDLATGLKGFDASAMTGDLDLTVNATTATKNATIAGGEGDDSVTLIGGGTVQYAMSGVETLNLGNNTTALTYSAKNTSGVENIVATSGFQDATFASLGNTDIALTLEDGASNAIILDNAGSTTVTVADPDATTASPGSASAKATLSKATSATVNVAQNMTYSGTIVANQADSVIVAAAGTLGTSTTSAAIQAGNATSIQINEVAKDSSLNITAAKAQQLNVEAAANLDLSGSSLGALQQLSANTDGTLTVSDLAAINAVDLTGTGAADLGALGSAALDQYGITVNAGTLANDGTATDALTIDSITTGGTNIAVNAADVLGDVTVTNAITTGGRASGNVTLDFNGTGGNITLGDVTGKSVTLNAADALGTLTTGTITAETATVNGAGLDTNTITVDVSKSATIVGGIQGDNITLSDSTTAPTAKLSGSIDGGLGTDTLTFGSNADLTGMTVSGIETFDVGTNTVTLNASVVSGTDATINGTAGTLILEGTSGADTIDLSNLTTTSGSGSITVNGGAGADTITGGAGADTFAVAAGDAGITLATADTITDFATGVDTLDVTNGGTVTLANAAAGVAFTDLGAFVTAAEVTFGGTAADVYAAIDAAGSGNTYVAVDEDSSGTFDAGDSLIVLTGINTDGELVAGDIAVA
;
A
#
# COMPACT_ATOMS: atom_id res chain seq x y z
N MET A 1 -55.03 -23.72 64.59
CA MET A 1 -54.28 -22.50 65.01
C MET A 1 -52.89 -22.94 65.42
N LEU A 2 -51.87 -22.26 64.91
CA LEU A 2 -50.48 -22.44 65.32
C LEU A 2 -50.10 -21.22 66.16
N VAL A 3 -49.74 -21.41 67.43
CA VAL A 3 -49.46 -20.33 68.39
C VAL A 3 -48.02 -20.41 68.91
N ALA A 4 -47.45 -19.27 69.34
CA ALA A 4 -46.15 -19.25 69.98
C ALA A 4 -46.07 -20.16 71.22
N ALA A 5 -44.86 -20.62 71.55
CA ALA A 5 -44.60 -21.52 72.67
C ALA A 5 -45.16 -21.01 74.02
N ASP A 6 -45.18 -19.70 74.22
CA ASP A 6 -45.60 -19.01 75.44
C ASP A 6 -46.96 -18.28 75.32
N ALA A 7 -47.63 -18.40 74.16
CA ALA A 7 -48.90 -17.72 73.92
C ALA A 7 -50.00 -18.20 74.88
N GLN A 8 -50.72 -17.24 75.48
CA GLN A 8 -51.94 -17.52 76.26
C GLN A 8 -53.12 -17.78 75.32
N LEU A 9 -53.79 -18.92 75.50
CA LEU A 9 -54.96 -19.26 74.69
C LEU A 9 -56.16 -18.37 75.07
N ALA A 10 -56.91 -17.93 74.05
CA ALA A 10 -58.14 -17.19 74.23
C ALA A 10 -59.21 -18.01 74.97
N ASP A 11 -60.10 -17.34 75.71
CA ASP A 11 -61.20 -17.97 76.43
C ASP A 11 -62.05 -18.84 75.49
N GLY A 12 -62.08 -20.15 75.74
CA GLY A 12 -62.83 -21.13 74.96
C GLY A 12 -62.00 -21.98 73.98
N VAL A 13 -60.70 -21.73 73.84
CA VAL A 13 -59.77 -22.57 73.08
C VAL A 13 -59.04 -23.52 74.02
N ALA A 14 -59.06 -24.84 73.76
CA ALA A 14 -58.32 -25.81 74.55
C ALA A 14 -56.95 -26.11 73.92
N GLU A 15 -55.99 -26.60 74.73
CA GLU A 15 -54.66 -26.98 74.21
C GLU A 15 -54.68 -28.11 73.17
N ALA A 16 -55.79 -28.86 73.08
CA ALA A 16 -55.97 -29.86 72.02
C ALA A 16 -56.33 -29.24 70.66
N ASP A 17 -56.72 -27.96 70.62
CA ASP A 17 -57.20 -27.25 69.44
C ASP A 17 -56.08 -26.43 68.75
N VAL A 18 -54.86 -26.46 69.31
CA VAL A 18 -53.71 -25.68 68.85
C VAL A 18 -52.48 -26.56 68.67
N THR A 19 -51.59 -26.12 67.79
CA THR A 19 -50.21 -26.60 67.73
C THR A 19 -49.32 -25.45 68.21
N ARG A 20 -48.24 -25.76 68.92
CA ARG A 20 -47.28 -24.75 69.39
C ARG A 20 -46.00 -24.78 68.58
N THR A 21 -45.49 -23.61 68.20
CA THR A 21 -44.11 -23.44 67.73
C THR A 21 -43.14 -23.49 68.92
N THR A 22 -41.85 -23.41 68.65
CA THR A 22 -40.78 -23.39 69.65
C THR A 22 -40.27 -21.95 69.86
N ALA A 23 -39.09 -21.81 70.47
CA ALA A 23 -38.42 -20.53 70.66
C ALA A 23 -37.08 -20.48 69.89
N ASN A 24 -36.90 -21.40 68.95
CA ASN A 24 -35.80 -21.42 67.99
C ASN A 24 -36.40 -21.23 66.60
N ASP A 25 -35.54 -21.07 65.59
CA ASP A 25 -35.92 -20.98 64.18
C ASP A 25 -36.77 -22.20 63.75
N ASP A 26 -38.08 -21.99 63.61
CA ASP A 26 -39.05 -23.01 63.20
C ASP A 26 -39.31 -22.96 61.69
N THR A 27 -39.61 -24.12 61.10
CA THR A 27 -40.10 -24.22 59.71
C THR A 27 -41.53 -24.74 59.70
N ILE A 28 -42.43 -23.94 59.13
CA ILE A 28 -43.86 -24.19 59.05
C ILE A 28 -44.19 -24.49 57.59
N GLU A 29 -44.66 -25.71 57.30
CA GLU A 29 -44.94 -26.14 55.93
C GLU A 29 -46.42 -26.01 55.59
N GLY A 30 -46.70 -25.39 54.45
CA GLY A 30 -48.04 -25.15 53.90
C GLY A 30 -48.13 -25.50 52.42
N VAL A 31 -49.33 -25.83 51.96
CA VAL A 31 -49.65 -26.07 50.55
C VAL A 31 -50.85 -25.21 50.20
N ALA A 32 -50.64 -24.25 49.30
CA ALA A 32 -51.71 -23.45 48.70
C ALA A 32 -52.26 -24.18 47.47
N SER A 33 -53.48 -24.71 47.55
CA SER A 33 -54.08 -25.46 46.43
C SER A 33 -55.58 -25.21 46.27
N ALA A 34 -56.03 -25.17 45.02
CA ALA A 34 -57.46 -25.21 44.70
C ALA A 34 -58.10 -26.56 45.09
N LEU A 35 -57.30 -27.63 45.16
CA LEU A 35 -57.74 -28.95 45.59
C LEU A 35 -57.77 -29.02 47.11
N SER A 36 -58.97 -29.15 47.68
CA SER A 36 -59.14 -29.27 49.13
C SER A 36 -58.44 -30.48 49.75
N SER A 37 -58.14 -31.50 48.95
CA SER A 37 -57.42 -32.71 49.40
C SER A 37 -55.90 -32.50 49.56
N ALA A 38 -55.34 -31.48 48.92
CA ALA A 38 -53.91 -31.14 48.99
C ALA A 38 -53.64 -29.86 49.77
N ARG A 39 -54.66 -29.00 49.93
CA ARG A 39 -54.54 -27.71 50.62
C ARG A 39 -54.34 -27.90 52.12
N THR A 40 -53.22 -27.40 52.63
CA THR A 40 -52.94 -27.31 54.07
C THR A 40 -52.89 -25.88 54.58
N LEU A 41 -52.68 -24.88 53.69
CA LEU A 41 -52.80 -23.45 54.01
C LEU A 41 -54.18 -22.91 53.58
N ASN A 42 -54.95 -22.42 54.55
CA ASN A 42 -56.29 -21.88 54.38
C ASN A 42 -56.36 -20.42 54.83
N ALA A 43 -57.30 -19.66 54.27
CA ALA A 43 -57.44 -18.23 54.56
C ALA A 43 -57.88 -17.90 56.00
N GLY A 44 -58.35 -18.88 56.78
CA GLY A 44 -58.69 -18.71 58.20
C GLY A 44 -57.60 -19.20 59.16
N ASP A 45 -56.44 -19.63 58.64
CA ASP A 45 -55.36 -20.10 59.48
C ASP A 45 -54.73 -18.93 60.24
N GLN A 46 -54.49 -19.14 61.53
CA GLN A 46 -53.76 -18.23 62.42
C GLN A 46 -52.42 -18.89 62.71
N ILE A 47 -51.35 -18.24 62.24
CA ILE A 47 -49.97 -18.71 62.28
C ILE A 47 -49.15 -17.69 63.06
N ASP A 48 -48.54 -18.14 64.14
CA ASP A 48 -47.65 -17.35 64.97
C ASP A 48 -46.34 -18.13 65.15
N GLY A 49 -45.24 -17.62 64.58
CA GLY A 49 -43.93 -18.28 64.62
C GLY A 49 -43.29 -18.27 66.01
N GLY A 50 -43.50 -17.19 66.77
CA GLY A 50 -42.99 -17.05 68.12
C GLY A 50 -41.66 -16.30 68.16
N ALA A 51 -40.65 -16.88 68.80
CA ALA A 51 -39.32 -16.28 68.91
C ALA A 51 -38.32 -17.12 68.14
N GLY A 52 -37.42 -16.48 67.40
CA GLY A 52 -36.53 -17.16 66.47
C GLY A 52 -36.54 -16.42 65.13
N ASN A 53 -35.89 -16.99 64.13
CA ASN A 53 -36.11 -16.62 62.73
C ASN A 53 -36.97 -17.69 62.08
N ASP A 54 -38.27 -17.48 62.08
CA ASP A 54 -39.25 -18.48 61.67
C ASP A 54 -39.54 -18.40 60.16
N THR A 55 -39.70 -19.57 59.54
CA THR A 55 -39.95 -19.70 58.09
C THR A 55 -41.29 -20.37 57.82
N LEU A 56 -42.18 -19.69 57.10
CA LEU A 56 -43.36 -20.31 56.48
C LEU A 56 -43.02 -20.73 55.04
N GLN A 57 -42.85 -22.03 54.82
CA GLN A 57 -42.61 -22.61 53.49
C GLN A 57 -43.94 -23.01 52.85
N VAL A 58 -44.26 -22.46 51.69
CA VAL A 58 -45.51 -22.69 50.96
C VAL A 58 -45.23 -23.29 49.58
N ASP A 59 -45.72 -24.51 49.36
CA ASP A 59 -45.83 -25.11 48.03
C ASP A 59 -47.06 -24.52 47.30
N MET A 60 -46.79 -23.73 46.26
CA MET A 60 -47.77 -22.95 45.51
C MET A 60 -48.38 -23.76 44.36
N GLN A 61 -49.22 -24.74 44.68
CA GLN A 61 -49.97 -25.51 43.67
C GLN A 61 -51.14 -24.71 43.05
N GLY A 62 -51.57 -23.63 43.72
CA GLY A 62 -52.62 -22.70 43.29
C GLY A 62 -52.42 -21.30 43.89
N THR A 63 -53.17 -20.32 43.38
CA THR A 63 -53.14 -18.94 43.89
C THR A 63 -53.73 -18.85 45.31
N PHE A 64 -53.01 -18.19 46.23
CA PHE A 64 -53.47 -17.87 47.57
C PHE A 64 -54.06 -16.45 47.60
N ASN A 65 -55.36 -16.35 47.88
CA ASN A 65 -56.10 -15.08 47.80
C ASN A 65 -56.00 -14.21 49.06
N GLY A 66 -55.18 -14.60 50.05
CA GLY A 66 -54.95 -13.86 51.28
C GLY A 66 -55.74 -14.41 52.46
N PHE A 67 -55.34 -14.00 53.65
CA PHE A 67 -56.05 -14.34 54.87
C PHE A 67 -57.35 -13.52 55.00
N THR A 68 -58.36 -14.16 55.57
CA THR A 68 -59.60 -13.51 56.01
C THR A 68 -59.37 -12.77 57.32
N ALA A 69 -60.35 -12.00 57.80
CA ALA A 69 -60.23 -11.28 59.06
C ALA A 69 -59.94 -12.17 60.29
N ASP A 70 -60.27 -13.46 60.21
CA ASP A 70 -60.01 -14.43 61.26
C ASP A 70 -58.66 -15.16 61.08
N GLY A 71 -57.94 -14.96 59.97
CA GLY A 71 -56.63 -15.58 59.69
C GLY A 71 -55.50 -14.55 59.72
N SER A 72 -54.31 -14.99 60.10
CA SER A 72 -53.14 -14.11 60.25
C SER A 72 -51.82 -14.87 60.18
N VAL A 73 -50.75 -14.15 59.84
CA VAL A 73 -49.35 -14.59 60.03
C VAL A 73 -48.65 -13.51 60.86
N THR A 74 -48.13 -13.89 62.03
CA THR A 74 -47.37 -13.01 62.95
C THR A 74 -46.07 -13.68 63.36
N ASN A 75 -45.04 -12.88 63.69
CA ASN A 75 -43.73 -13.37 64.13
C ASN A 75 -43.16 -14.44 63.19
N VAL A 76 -43.21 -14.21 61.88
CA VAL A 76 -42.59 -15.05 60.86
C VAL A 76 -41.70 -14.16 60.02
N GLU A 77 -40.40 -14.38 60.08
CA GLU A 77 -39.40 -13.54 59.44
C GLU A 77 -39.25 -13.87 57.95
N THR A 78 -39.52 -15.13 57.55
CA THR A 78 -39.38 -15.57 56.15
C THR A 78 -40.61 -16.31 55.64
N ILE A 79 -41.12 -15.93 54.47
CA ILE A 79 -42.11 -16.70 53.72
C ILE A 79 -41.45 -17.21 52.44
N ALA A 80 -41.20 -18.52 52.37
CA ALA A 80 -40.61 -19.17 51.22
C ALA A 80 -41.71 -19.78 50.32
N LEU A 81 -41.80 -19.34 49.07
CA LEU A 81 -42.83 -19.70 48.12
C LEU A 81 -42.20 -20.51 46.99
N SER A 82 -42.61 -21.77 46.84
CA SER A 82 -42.09 -22.64 45.77
C SER A 82 -43.18 -22.91 44.73
N ASN A 83 -42.89 -22.68 43.46
CA ASN A 83 -43.78 -23.06 42.35
C ASN A 83 -43.04 -23.97 41.38
N SER A 84 -43.35 -25.27 41.46
CA SER A 84 -42.83 -26.30 40.53
C SER A 84 -43.75 -26.50 39.32
N GLY A 85 -44.80 -25.69 39.16
CA GLY A 85 -45.71 -25.75 38.03
C GLY A 85 -45.35 -24.74 36.93
N SER A 86 -45.89 -24.96 35.73
CA SER A 86 -45.68 -24.09 34.56
C SER A 86 -46.63 -22.89 34.47
N ILE A 87 -47.43 -22.65 35.51
CA ILE A 87 -48.41 -21.55 35.54
C ILE A 87 -48.03 -20.61 36.67
N ALA A 88 -47.92 -19.31 36.36
CA ALA A 88 -47.68 -18.29 37.35
C ALA A 88 -48.77 -18.30 38.45
N ARG A 89 -48.36 -18.12 39.69
CA ARG A 89 -49.25 -18.04 40.86
C ARG A 89 -49.20 -16.66 41.48
N THR A 90 -50.09 -16.43 42.44
CA THR A 90 -50.06 -15.24 43.29
C THR A 90 -50.17 -15.65 44.74
N PHE A 91 -49.34 -15.07 45.59
CA PHE A 91 -49.50 -15.05 47.02
C PHE A 91 -49.97 -13.65 47.44
N ASN A 92 -51.19 -13.56 47.95
CA ASN A 92 -51.70 -12.34 48.54
C ASN A 92 -51.35 -12.32 50.04
N ALA A 93 -50.52 -11.36 50.45
CA ALA A 93 -50.02 -11.19 51.80
C ALA A 93 -50.98 -10.43 52.74
N THR A 94 -52.25 -10.23 52.35
CA THR A 94 -53.28 -9.70 53.25
C THR A 94 -53.34 -10.55 54.53
N GLY A 95 -53.12 -9.93 55.70
CA GLY A 95 -53.10 -10.60 57.01
C GLY A 95 -51.72 -11.10 57.46
N VAL A 96 -50.66 -10.83 56.70
CA VAL A 96 -49.26 -11.03 57.13
C VAL A 96 -48.77 -9.75 57.81
N GLU A 97 -48.27 -9.87 59.03
CA GLU A 97 -47.76 -8.76 59.85
C GLU A 97 -46.23 -8.82 59.99
N GLY A 98 -45.58 -7.65 60.09
CA GLY A 98 -44.14 -7.52 60.29
C GLY A 98 -43.34 -7.29 59.01
N ASP A 99 -42.02 -7.23 59.17
CA ASP A 99 -41.04 -7.01 58.11
C ASP A 99 -40.56 -8.36 57.56
N VAL A 100 -41.38 -8.97 56.71
CA VAL A 100 -41.19 -10.34 56.23
C VAL A 100 -40.31 -10.39 54.99
N ASN A 101 -39.35 -11.31 54.96
CA ASN A 101 -38.60 -11.67 53.77
C ASN A 101 -39.39 -12.67 52.93
N TYR A 102 -39.60 -12.38 51.64
CA TYR A 102 -40.30 -13.26 50.72
C TYR A 102 -39.32 -13.94 49.78
N VAL A 103 -39.10 -15.25 49.93
CA VAL A 103 -38.22 -16.04 49.06
C VAL A 103 -39.07 -16.72 47.98
N VAL A 104 -38.91 -16.33 46.73
CA VAL A 104 -39.65 -16.88 45.58
C VAL A 104 -38.75 -17.83 44.80
N ASN A 105 -38.99 -19.12 44.99
CA ASN A 105 -38.32 -20.20 44.25
C ASN A 105 -39.17 -20.60 43.05
N ALA A 106 -38.87 -20.03 41.88
CA ALA A 106 -39.61 -20.27 40.65
C ALA A 106 -38.85 -21.26 39.76
N GLY A 107 -39.37 -22.49 39.61
CA GLY A 107 -38.79 -23.48 38.70
C GLY A 107 -39.13 -23.15 37.24
N ASP A 108 -40.39 -23.32 36.86
CA ASP A 108 -40.87 -23.06 35.49
C ASP A 108 -41.74 -21.79 35.37
N ALA A 109 -42.37 -21.33 36.45
CA ALA A 109 -43.20 -20.14 36.48
C ALA A 109 -43.19 -19.44 37.85
N THR A 110 -43.34 -18.11 37.84
CA THR A 110 -43.19 -17.28 39.05
C THR A 110 -44.31 -17.42 40.10
N VAL A 111 -44.06 -16.83 41.27
CA VAL A 111 -45.09 -16.47 42.26
C VAL A 111 -45.12 -14.95 42.42
N ASN A 112 -46.19 -14.32 41.97
CA ASN A 112 -46.42 -12.89 42.16
C ASN A 112 -46.82 -12.61 43.62
N LEU A 113 -46.42 -11.46 44.14
CA LEU A 113 -46.80 -10.96 45.46
C LEU A 113 -47.84 -9.86 45.33
N SER A 114 -48.84 -9.85 46.21
CA SER A 114 -49.83 -8.77 46.28
C SER A 114 -50.19 -8.45 47.72
N ASN A 115 -50.57 -7.20 47.99
CA ASN A 115 -50.82 -6.65 49.32
C ASN A 115 -49.67 -6.90 50.32
N VAL A 116 -48.41 -6.78 49.87
CA VAL A 116 -47.24 -6.81 50.76
C VAL A 116 -47.31 -5.63 51.73
N GLY A 117 -47.20 -5.91 53.03
CA GLY A 117 -47.51 -4.95 54.10
C GLY A 117 -46.37 -4.01 54.49
N SER A 118 -45.12 -4.32 54.14
CA SER A 118 -43.92 -3.56 54.52
C SER A 118 -42.92 -3.46 53.36
N LEU A 119 -42.08 -2.42 53.40
CA LEU A 119 -40.94 -2.20 52.51
C LEU A 119 -39.60 -2.67 53.13
N ALA A 120 -39.57 -2.95 54.43
CA ALA A 120 -38.32 -3.26 55.13
C ALA A 120 -37.84 -4.70 54.85
N GLY A 121 -38.76 -5.63 54.58
CA GLY A 121 -38.42 -7.00 54.21
C GLY A 121 -37.87 -7.11 52.79
N THR A 122 -37.01 -8.11 52.56
CA THR A 122 -36.41 -8.39 51.24
C THR A 122 -37.30 -9.32 50.43
N VAL A 123 -37.43 -9.07 49.13
CA VAL A 123 -37.96 -10.06 48.18
C VAL A 123 -36.77 -10.74 47.52
N GLU A 124 -36.63 -12.04 47.68
CA GLU A 124 -35.57 -12.85 47.05
C GLU A 124 -36.18 -13.64 45.90
N LEU A 125 -35.58 -13.58 44.72
CA LEU A 125 -36.01 -14.30 43.53
C LEU A 125 -34.93 -15.30 43.13
N ASN A 126 -35.29 -16.58 43.05
CA ASN A 126 -34.35 -17.67 42.81
C ASN A 126 -34.73 -18.46 41.55
N GLY A 127 -33.79 -18.54 40.59
CA GLY A 127 -33.83 -19.47 39.46
C GLY A 127 -34.87 -19.20 38.38
N GLN A 128 -35.57 -18.06 38.43
CA GLN A 128 -36.59 -17.75 37.43
C GLN A 128 -35.95 -17.45 36.07
N ALA A 129 -36.05 -18.36 35.10
CA ALA A 129 -35.36 -18.19 33.82
C ALA A 129 -35.93 -17.09 32.90
N SER A 130 -37.24 -16.77 32.98
CA SER A 130 -37.89 -15.76 32.13
C SER A 130 -39.27 -15.31 32.67
N GLY A 131 -39.92 -14.38 31.96
CA GLY A 131 -41.28 -13.92 32.28
C GLY A 131 -41.29 -12.71 33.20
N ASN A 132 -42.41 -12.47 33.90
CA ASN A 132 -42.57 -11.27 34.74
C ASN A 132 -42.88 -11.65 36.19
N VAL A 133 -42.43 -10.82 37.14
CA VAL A 133 -42.75 -10.90 38.57
C VAL A 133 -43.38 -9.58 39.02
N THR A 134 -44.53 -9.65 39.67
CA THR A 134 -45.19 -8.49 40.27
C THR A 134 -45.02 -8.51 41.78
N ILE A 135 -44.59 -7.39 42.35
CA ILE A 135 -44.53 -7.10 43.77
C ILE A 135 -45.53 -5.97 44.05
N GLY A 136 -46.74 -6.34 44.46
CA GLY A 136 -47.81 -5.40 44.78
C GLY A 136 -47.86 -5.08 46.27
N TYR A 137 -47.61 -3.83 46.64
CA TYR A 137 -47.74 -3.34 48.01
C TYR A 137 -49.19 -3.02 48.39
N ALA A 138 -49.50 -3.14 49.69
CA ALA A 138 -50.78 -2.73 50.24
C ALA A 138 -50.96 -1.20 50.15
N THR A 139 -52.21 -0.74 50.23
CA THR A 139 -52.53 0.68 50.08
C THR A 139 -51.86 1.54 51.16
N GLY A 140 -51.16 2.60 50.74
CA GLY A 140 -50.49 3.54 51.64
C GLY A 140 -49.07 3.14 52.06
N VAL A 141 -48.63 1.91 51.78
CA VAL A 141 -47.26 1.45 52.07
C VAL A 141 -46.22 2.25 51.26
N THR A 142 -46.52 2.51 49.99
CA THR A 142 -45.68 3.27 49.04
C THR A 142 -46.18 4.71 48.83
N SER A 143 -46.52 5.40 49.94
CA SER A 143 -47.00 6.79 49.90
C SER A 143 -45.95 7.83 50.31
N GLY A 144 -44.75 7.37 50.67
CA GLY A 144 -43.59 8.19 50.95
C GLY A 144 -43.03 8.83 49.67
N ASN A 145 -41.87 9.47 49.81
CA ASN A 145 -41.13 10.08 48.69
C ASN A 145 -39.72 9.50 48.57
N SER A 146 -39.46 8.41 49.26
CA SER A 146 -38.18 7.71 49.36
C SER A 146 -38.42 6.23 49.68
N ASP A 147 -39.53 5.69 49.17
CA ASP A 147 -39.91 4.29 49.41
C ASP A 147 -38.93 3.37 48.69
N THR A 148 -38.43 2.34 49.37
CA THR A 148 -37.32 1.51 48.89
C THR A 148 -37.75 0.05 48.71
N LEU A 149 -37.54 -0.50 47.52
CA LEU A 149 -37.64 -1.94 47.26
C LEU A 149 -36.31 -2.62 47.64
N ASN A 150 -36.34 -3.64 48.49
CA ASN A 150 -35.19 -4.51 48.74
C ASN A 150 -35.37 -5.81 47.95
N LEU A 151 -34.50 -6.07 46.98
CA LEU A 151 -34.60 -7.19 46.06
C LEU A 151 -33.28 -7.99 46.03
N SER A 152 -33.36 -9.29 46.25
CA SER A 152 -32.25 -10.23 46.06
C SER A 152 -32.51 -11.07 44.81
N LEU A 153 -31.48 -11.28 44.00
CA LEU A 153 -31.54 -11.98 42.72
C LEU A 153 -30.49 -13.09 42.73
N ASP A 154 -30.93 -14.34 42.62
CA ASP A 154 -30.05 -15.51 42.47
C ASP A 154 -30.40 -16.28 41.20
N ASN A 155 -29.54 -16.19 40.19
CA ASN A 155 -29.71 -16.83 38.89
C ASN A 155 -31.07 -16.51 38.23
N VAL A 156 -31.43 -15.23 38.20
CA VAL A 156 -32.70 -14.73 37.65
C VAL A 156 -32.51 -14.25 36.22
N GLY A 157 -33.30 -14.76 35.28
CA GLY A 157 -33.15 -14.51 33.85
C GLY A 157 -32.25 -15.53 33.17
N THR A 158 -32.10 -15.38 31.86
CA THR A 158 -31.22 -16.22 31.04
C THR A 158 -30.22 -15.32 30.33
N VAL A 159 -28.93 -15.51 30.59
CA VAL A 159 -27.84 -14.88 29.84
C VAL A 159 -27.72 -15.58 28.47
N ALA A 160 -27.44 -14.82 27.41
CA ALA A 160 -27.17 -15.40 26.11
C ALA A 160 -25.90 -16.27 26.14
N GLU A 161 -25.98 -17.52 25.68
CA GLU A 161 -24.83 -18.42 25.58
C GLU A 161 -24.94 -19.32 24.33
N GLY A 162 -24.06 -19.11 23.35
CA GLY A 162 -24.08 -19.88 22.09
C GLY A 162 -25.39 -19.70 21.31
N SER A 163 -26.28 -20.69 21.37
CA SER A 163 -27.60 -20.64 20.71
C SER A 163 -28.77 -20.39 21.65
N THR A 164 -28.53 -20.23 22.96
CA THR A 164 -29.60 -19.84 23.90
C THR A 164 -29.78 -18.32 23.83
N PRO A 165 -30.99 -17.84 23.48
CA PRO A 165 -31.26 -16.42 23.47
C PRO A 165 -31.32 -15.88 24.90
N GLU A 166 -30.89 -14.62 25.07
CA GLU A 166 -31.09 -13.87 26.30
C GLU A 166 -32.60 -13.75 26.62
N ALA A 167 -32.96 -13.88 27.89
CA ALA A 167 -34.31 -13.65 28.37
C ALA A 167 -34.28 -12.93 29.72
N ALA A 168 -34.65 -11.64 29.72
CA ALA A 168 -34.79 -10.87 30.94
C ALA A 168 -36.06 -11.25 31.71
N VAL A 169 -35.98 -11.20 33.05
CA VAL A 169 -37.16 -11.25 33.92
C VAL A 169 -37.65 -9.83 34.19
N GLY A 170 -38.89 -9.54 33.79
CA GLY A 170 -39.52 -8.24 34.03
C GLY A 170 -40.00 -8.10 35.47
N ILE A 171 -39.50 -7.09 36.19
CA ILE A 171 -39.88 -6.82 37.57
C ILE A 171 -40.84 -5.63 37.60
N THR A 172 -41.97 -5.80 38.29
CA THR A 172 -42.97 -4.75 38.49
C THR A 172 -43.12 -4.44 39.98
N ALA A 173 -42.78 -3.21 40.36
CA ALA A 173 -43.00 -2.68 41.71
C ALA A 173 -43.35 -1.19 41.62
N ALA A 174 -44.61 -0.86 41.93
CA ALA A 174 -45.14 0.49 41.78
C ALA A 174 -45.00 1.32 43.06
N GLY A 175 -44.71 2.61 42.90
CA GLY A 175 -44.68 3.58 44.00
C GLY A 175 -43.40 3.58 44.85
N VAL A 176 -42.36 2.87 44.43
CA VAL A 176 -41.03 2.92 45.08
C VAL A 176 -40.14 3.92 44.35
N GLU A 177 -39.43 4.78 45.07
CA GLU A 177 -38.48 5.75 44.49
C GLU A 177 -37.04 5.23 44.44
N ASN A 178 -36.71 4.25 45.29
CA ASN A 178 -35.40 3.64 45.39
C ASN A 178 -35.49 2.11 45.29
N ALA A 179 -34.40 1.46 44.87
CA ALA A 179 -34.26 0.02 44.96
C ALA A 179 -32.85 -0.37 45.42
N THR A 180 -32.76 -1.32 46.35
CA THR A 180 -31.53 -2.00 46.75
C THR A 180 -31.54 -3.38 46.10
N LEU A 181 -30.49 -3.72 45.34
CA LEU A 181 -30.36 -5.01 44.65
C LEU A 181 -29.18 -5.79 45.23
N ALA A 182 -29.39 -7.04 45.60
CA ALA A 182 -28.31 -7.99 45.90
C ALA A 182 -28.25 -9.05 44.80
N ALA A 183 -27.13 -9.16 44.10
CA ALA A 183 -26.95 -10.09 42.98
C ALA A 183 -26.01 -11.24 43.34
N THR A 184 -26.49 -12.47 43.17
CA THR A 184 -25.71 -13.70 43.26
C THR A 184 -25.94 -14.52 42.00
N GLY A 185 -24.92 -15.23 41.51
CA GLY A 185 -24.99 -15.92 40.22
C GLY A 185 -25.14 -14.95 39.04
N ALA A 186 -25.67 -15.42 37.91
CA ALA A 186 -25.83 -14.60 36.71
C ALA A 186 -27.26 -14.11 36.56
N ASN A 187 -27.46 -12.79 36.48
CA ASN A 187 -28.80 -12.19 36.49
C ASN A 187 -29.06 -11.31 35.26
N VAL A 188 -30.25 -11.43 34.66
CA VAL A 188 -30.76 -10.60 33.56
C VAL A 188 -32.19 -10.15 33.88
N VAL A 189 -32.37 -8.85 34.11
CA VAL A 189 -33.65 -8.28 34.55
C VAL A 189 -34.06 -7.05 33.73
N ASP A 190 -35.37 -6.85 33.61
CA ASP A 190 -35.98 -5.62 33.10
C ASP A 190 -36.64 -4.89 34.27
N LEU A 191 -36.14 -3.68 34.57
CA LEU A 191 -36.59 -2.85 35.68
C LEU A 191 -37.42 -1.65 35.21
N SER A 192 -37.84 -1.60 33.94
CA SER A 192 -38.65 -0.52 33.37
C SER A 192 -39.98 -0.29 34.09
N SER A 193 -40.52 -1.34 34.73
CA SER A 193 -41.77 -1.31 35.50
C SER A 193 -41.57 -1.19 37.01
N VAL A 194 -40.34 -0.90 37.46
CA VAL A 194 -40.02 -0.51 38.83
C VAL A 194 -39.92 1.01 38.87
N ALA A 195 -40.76 1.68 39.65
CA ALA A 195 -40.84 3.16 39.64
C ALA A 195 -39.59 3.89 40.18
N ALA A 196 -38.56 3.15 40.58
CA ALA A 196 -37.36 3.67 41.21
C ALA A 196 -36.54 4.55 40.25
N THR A 197 -35.91 5.57 40.82
CA THR A 197 -34.98 6.47 40.11
C THR A 197 -33.57 6.42 40.68
N THR A 198 -33.38 5.74 41.82
CA THR A 198 -32.08 5.52 42.46
C THR A 198 -31.93 4.03 42.78
N TYR A 199 -30.80 3.45 42.39
CA TYR A 199 -30.46 2.05 42.64
C TYR A 199 -29.15 1.97 43.41
N THR A 200 -29.09 1.06 44.38
CA THR A 200 -27.85 0.64 45.06
C THR A 200 -27.74 -0.86 44.90
N THR A 201 -26.60 -1.34 44.41
CA THR A 201 -26.42 -2.75 44.08
C THR A 201 -25.15 -3.31 44.72
N GLU A 202 -25.24 -4.54 45.21
CA GLU A 202 -24.16 -5.27 45.86
C GLU A 202 -24.19 -6.75 45.45
N GLY A 203 -23.12 -7.47 45.79
CA GLY A 203 -23.05 -8.92 45.59
C GLY A 203 -21.93 -9.37 44.66
N ASP A 204 -21.73 -10.68 44.61
CA ASP A 204 -20.66 -11.32 43.84
C ASP A 204 -21.13 -11.82 42.46
N GLY A 205 -22.43 -11.82 42.21
CA GLY A 205 -23.03 -12.18 40.93
C GLY A 205 -22.98 -11.07 39.89
N SER A 206 -23.10 -11.45 38.62
CA SER A 206 -23.26 -10.48 37.53
C SER A 206 -24.71 -10.02 37.41
N LEU A 207 -24.89 -8.77 36.98
CA LEU A 207 -26.19 -8.13 36.83
C LEU A 207 -26.29 -7.41 35.50
N LYS A 208 -27.18 -7.90 34.64
CA LYS A 208 -27.63 -7.21 33.43
C LYS A 208 -29.01 -6.59 33.64
N VAL A 209 -29.11 -5.29 33.38
CA VAL A 209 -30.35 -4.51 33.42
C VAL A 209 -30.67 -4.03 32.02
N THR A 210 -31.68 -4.64 31.38
CA THR A 210 -32.01 -4.39 29.97
C THR A 210 -32.79 -3.10 29.73
N ASP A 211 -33.55 -2.64 30.74
CA ASP A 211 -34.24 -1.35 30.70
C ASP A 211 -34.55 -0.85 32.13
N LEU A 212 -34.75 0.45 32.25
CA LEU A 212 -34.99 1.18 33.49
C LEU A 212 -36.18 2.12 33.35
N ALA A 213 -36.83 2.46 34.47
CA ALA A 213 -37.85 3.49 34.47
C ALA A 213 -37.27 4.87 34.05
N THR A 214 -38.14 5.72 33.52
CA THR A 214 -37.74 7.07 33.11
C THR A 214 -37.28 7.91 34.29
N GLY A 215 -36.28 8.76 34.08
CA GLY A 215 -35.83 9.71 35.11
C GLY A 215 -34.78 9.16 36.06
N LEU A 216 -34.00 8.15 35.66
CA LEU A 216 -32.83 7.66 36.42
C LEU A 216 -31.99 8.84 36.95
N LYS A 217 -31.70 8.80 38.25
CA LYS A 217 -30.85 9.76 38.97
C LYS A 217 -29.55 9.11 39.45
N GLY A 218 -29.60 7.85 39.85
CA GLY A 218 -28.47 7.13 40.43
C GLY A 218 -28.54 5.63 40.18
N PHE A 219 -27.42 5.03 39.82
CA PHE A 219 -27.21 3.58 39.85
C PHE A 219 -25.82 3.33 40.44
N ASP A 220 -25.76 2.84 41.67
CA ASP A 220 -24.51 2.67 42.41
C ASP A 220 -24.24 1.18 42.64
N ALA A 221 -23.37 0.61 41.82
CA ALA A 221 -22.89 -0.77 41.90
C ALA A 221 -21.47 -0.87 42.48
N SER A 222 -20.99 0.16 43.18
CA SER A 222 -19.63 0.18 43.72
C SER A 222 -19.33 -0.91 44.76
N ALA A 223 -20.35 -1.59 45.25
CA ALA A 223 -20.24 -2.73 46.16
C ALA A 223 -20.36 -4.10 45.44
N MET A 224 -20.50 -4.12 44.12
CA MET A 224 -20.48 -5.36 43.34
C MET A 224 -19.06 -5.81 43.02
N THR A 225 -18.83 -7.12 43.05
CA THR A 225 -17.59 -7.73 42.55
C THR A 225 -17.78 -8.51 41.24
N GLY A 226 -19.03 -8.77 40.86
CA GLY A 226 -19.39 -9.30 39.54
C GLY A 226 -19.72 -8.17 38.56
N ASP A 227 -19.79 -8.51 37.28
CA ASP A 227 -19.95 -7.55 36.18
C ASP A 227 -21.34 -6.89 36.16
N LEU A 228 -21.37 -5.59 35.89
CA LEU A 228 -22.58 -4.82 35.57
C LEU A 228 -22.73 -4.61 34.05
N ASP A 229 -23.89 -4.94 33.48
CA ASP A 229 -24.30 -4.50 32.13
C ASP A 229 -25.60 -3.69 32.25
N LEU A 230 -25.47 -2.35 32.15
CA LEU A 230 -26.56 -1.42 32.42
C LEU A 230 -27.01 -0.69 31.15
N THR A 231 -28.27 -0.86 30.76
CA THR A 231 -28.87 -0.04 29.69
C THR A 231 -29.46 1.25 30.24
N VAL A 232 -29.01 2.40 29.71
CA VAL A 232 -29.46 3.74 30.11
C VAL A 232 -29.98 4.52 28.91
N ASN A 233 -31.25 4.95 28.98
CA ASN A 233 -31.83 5.83 27.99
C ASN A 233 -31.43 7.30 28.23
N ALA A 234 -30.49 7.81 27.44
CA ALA A 234 -29.97 9.17 27.53
C ALA A 234 -31.03 10.27 27.33
N THR A 235 -32.17 9.94 26.71
CA THR A 235 -33.29 10.87 26.51
C THR A 235 -34.03 11.13 27.81
N THR A 236 -34.27 10.07 28.60
CA THR A 236 -35.16 10.08 29.75
C THR A 236 -34.42 10.10 31.09
N ALA A 237 -33.17 9.66 31.13
CA ALA A 237 -32.31 9.78 32.32
C ALA A 237 -32.04 11.25 32.67
N THR A 238 -31.82 11.51 33.95
CA THR A 238 -31.37 12.82 34.41
C THR A 238 -30.01 13.12 33.79
N LYS A 239 -29.85 14.32 33.20
CA LYS A 239 -28.65 14.64 32.41
C LYS A 239 -27.33 14.53 33.17
N ASN A 240 -27.36 14.62 34.49
CA ASN A 240 -26.24 14.46 35.41
C ASN A 240 -26.45 13.30 36.40
N ALA A 241 -27.09 12.21 35.96
CA ALA A 241 -27.22 10.99 36.75
C ALA A 241 -25.85 10.49 37.23
N THR A 242 -25.84 9.85 38.40
CA THR A 242 -24.65 9.19 38.96
C THR A 242 -24.68 7.71 38.60
N ILE A 243 -23.61 7.18 38.03
CA ILE A 243 -23.51 5.77 37.65
C ILE A 243 -22.15 5.26 38.15
N ALA A 244 -22.15 4.33 39.08
CA ALA A 244 -20.93 3.68 39.55
C ALA A 244 -21.00 2.19 39.24
N GLY A 245 -19.97 1.63 38.59
CA GLY A 245 -19.73 0.19 38.61
C GLY A 245 -18.87 -0.21 39.82
N GLY A 246 -18.52 -1.49 39.87
CA GLY A 246 -17.83 -2.19 40.95
C GLY A 246 -16.40 -2.61 40.59
N GLU A 247 -16.01 -3.80 41.03
CA GLU A 247 -14.69 -4.41 40.73
C GLU A 247 -14.68 -5.28 39.45
N GLY A 248 -15.86 -5.59 38.90
CA GLY A 248 -16.02 -6.41 37.69
C GLY A 248 -15.74 -5.64 36.40
N ASP A 249 -15.93 -6.28 35.25
CA ASP A 249 -15.82 -5.63 33.94
C ASP A 249 -17.15 -4.93 33.61
N ASP A 250 -17.25 -3.64 33.94
CA ASP A 250 -18.53 -2.95 33.94
C ASP A 250 -18.81 -2.21 32.62
N SER A 251 -20.05 -2.31 32.17
CA SER A 251 -20.51 -1.75 30.91
C SER A 251 -21.81 -0.97 31.03
N VAL A 252 -21.90 0.13 30.30
CA VAL A 252 -23.11 0.94 30.19
C VAL A 252 -23.49 1.11 28.72
N THR A 253 -24.68 0.66 28.37
CA THR A 253 -25.27 0.81 27.04
C THR A 253 -26.14 2.06 26.97
N LEU A 254 -25.75 3.03 26.15
CA LEU A 254 -26.46 4.30 25.94
C LEU A 254 -27.42 4.20 24.75
N ILE A 255 -28.72 4.26 25.04
CA ILE A 255 -29.78 4.35 24.03
C ILE A 255 -30.45 5.74 24.02
N GLY A 256 -31.28 6.03 23.02
CA GLY A 256 -31.94 7.35 22.92
C GLY A 256 -31.02 8.42 22.33
N GLY A 257 -30.95 9.63 22.91
CA GLY A 257 -30.00 10.67 22.44
C GLY A 257 -30.01 11.99 23.24
N GLY A 258 -29.42 13.03 22.66
CA GLY A 258 -29.26 14.36 23.26
C GLY A 258 -27.93 14.55 24.02
N THR A 259 -27.82 15.62 24.79
CA THR A 259 -26.59 15.92 25.57
C THR A 259 -26.71 15.43 27.02
N VAL A 260 -25.71 14.69 27.50
CA VAL A 260 -25.61 14.18 28.88
C VAL A 260 -24.20 14.43 29.46
N GLN A 261 -24.10 14.51 30.79
CA GLN A 261 -22.85 14.64 31.56
C GLN A 261 -23.01 13.86 32.87
N TYR A 262 -22.97 12.53 32.78
CA TYR A 262 -23.09 11.68 33.94
C TYR A 262 -21.87 11.80 34.87
N ALA A 263 -22.10 11.65 36.16
CA ALA A 263 -21.03 11.44 37.14
C ALA A 263 -20.77 9.93 37.18
N MET A 264 -19.69 9.49 36.53
CA MET A 264 -19.45 8.07 36.28
C MET A 264 -18.06 7.60 36.76
N SER A 265 -18.02 6.44 37.42
CA SER A 265 -16.81 5.83 37.96
C SER A 265 -16.89 4.30 37.92
N GLY A 266 -15.75 3.62 37.76
CA GLY A 266 -15.70 2.15 37.71
C GLY A 266 -16.55 1.57 36.59
N VAL A 267 -16.58 2.23 35.43
CA VAL A 267 -17.25 1.71 34.23
C VAL A 267 -16.22 1.77 33.12
N GLU A 268 -15.83 0.61 32.61
CA GLU A 268 -14.74 0.46 31.65
C GLU A 268 -15.27 0.62 30.23
N THR A 269 -16.49 0.18 29.97
CA THR A 269 -17.06 0.10 28.61
C THR A 269 -18.33 0.94 28.44
N LEU A 270 -18.34 1.80 27.43
CA LEU A 270 -19.54 2.50 26.95
C LEU A 270 -20.00 1.95 25.61
N ASN A 271 -21.17 1.32 25.57
CA ASN A 271 -21.78 0.86 24.33
C ASN A 271 -22.76 1.91 23.79
N LEU A 272 -22.72 2.16 22.49
CA LEU A 272 -23.75 2.92 21.78
C LEU A 272 -24.75 1.94 21.18
N GLY A 273 -25.95 1.88 21.76
CA GLY A 273 -27.04 1.05 21.24
C GLY A 273 -27.87 1.77 20.18
N ASN A 274 -29.13 1.34 20.02
CA ASN A 274 -30.11 1.96 19.11
C ASN A 274 -30.45 3.40 19.54
N ASN A 275 -29.63 4.37 19.11
CA ASN A 275 -29.87 5.78 19.36
C ASN A 275 -30.96 6.31 18.42
N THR A 276 -31.88 7.10 18.94
CA THR A 276 -32.99 7.66 18.13
C THR A 276 -32.62 9.02 17.54
N THR A 277 -31.63 9.71 18.13
CA THR A 277 -31.11 11.01 17.72
C THR A 277 -29.63 11.10 18.09
N ALA A 278 -28.91 12.10 17.57
CA ALA A 278 -27.50 12.31 17.88
C ALA A 278 -27.24 12.42 19.40
N LEU A 279 -26.12 11.85 19.85
CA LEU A 279 -25.69 11.81 21.24
C LEU A 279 -24.50 12.74 21.46
N THR A 280 -24.51 13.50 22.56
CA THR A 280 -23.32 14.18 23.06
C THR A 280 -23.09 13.76 24.51
N TYR A 281 -22.08 12.93 24.73
CA TYR A 281 -21.64 12.49 26.05
C TYR A 281 -20.48 13.37 26.51
N SER A 282 -20.65 14.08 27.63
CA SER A 282 -19.56 14.83 28.26
C SER A 282 -18.91 14.00 29.37
N ALA A 283 -17.70 13.52 29.13
CA ALA A 283 -16.89 12.74 30.06
C ALA A 283 -16.22 13.59 31.16
N LYS A 284 -16.65 14.84 31.36
CA LYS A 284 -16.03 15.78 32.32
C LYS A 284 -16.01 15.25 33.76
N ASN A 285 -17.04 14.50 34.14
CA ASN A 285 -17.18 13.88 35.46
C ASN A 285 -17.14 12.36 35.35
N THR A 286 -16.43 11.83 34.34
CA THR A 286 -16.29 10.40 34.08
C THR A 286 -14.86 9.96 34.33
N SER A 287 -14.70 8.78 34.91
CA SER A 287 -13.43 8.08 35.13
C SER A 287 -13.64 6.59 34.91
N GLY A 288 -12.58 5.86 34.56
CA GLY A 288 -12.64 4.41 34.32
C GLY A 288 -12.90 4.00 32.86
N VAL A 289 -13.57 4.85 32.07
CA VAL A 289 -13.89 4.50 30.67
C VAL A 289 -12.61 4.36 29.84
N GLU A 290 -12.44 3.17 29.28
CA GLU A 290 -11.34 2.77 28.41
C GLU A 290 -11.86 2.34 27.03
N ASN A 291 -13.07 1.77 26.98
CA ASN A 291 -13.66 1.22 25.77
C ASN A 291 -14.94 1.99 25.38
N ILE A 292 -15.08 2.25 24.08
CA ILE A 292 -16.30 2.74 23.46
C ILE A 292 -16.66 1.78 22.33
N VAL A 293 -17.86 1.23 22.33
CA VAL A 293 -18.33 0.30 21.29
C VAL A 293 -19.48 0.95 20.53
N ALA A 294 -19.42 0.97 19.20
CA ALA A 294 -20.48 1.47 18.34
C ALA A 294 -21.05 0.33 17.51
N THR A 295 -22.31 0.00 17.78
CA THR A 295 -23.03 -1.11 17.13
C THR A 295 -23.91 -0.60 15.99
N SER A 296 -24.64 -1.49 15.30
CA SER A 296 -25.64 -1.05 14.33
C SER A 296 -26.74 -0.17 14.97
N GLY A 297 -27.23 0.82 14.23
CA GLY A 297 -28.38 1.64 14.66
C GLY A 297 -28.07 2.81 15.61
N PHE A 298 -26.81 3.02 16.00
CA PHE A 298 -26.41 4.28 16.64
C PHE A 298 -26.52 5.47 15.67
N GLN A 299 -26.62 6.69 16.20
CA GLN A 299 -26.66 7.95 15.43
C GLN A 299 -25.39 8.75 15.73
N ASP A 300 -25.17 9.89 15.04
CA ASP A 300 -23.98 10.73 15.28
C ASP A 300 -23.69 10.94 16.78
N ALA A 301 -22.49 10.57 17.21
CA ALA A 301 -22.09 10.56 18.61
C ALA A 301 -20.85 11.43 18.83
N THR A 302 -20.85 12.20 19.92
CA THR A 302 -19.70 13.02 20.34
C THR A 302 -19.37 12.74 21.81
N PHE A 303 -18.15 12.32 22.08
CA PHE A 303 -17.59 12.14 23.41
C PHE A 303 -16.62 13.27 23.71
N ALA A 304 -17.08 14.24 24.50
CA ALA A 304 -16.32 15.44 24.86
C ALA A 304 -15.55 15.25 26.17
N SER A 305 -14.35 15.82 26.26
CA SER A 305 -13.54 15.83 27.50
C SER A 305 -13.15 14.43 28.02
N LEU A 306 -12.76 13.50 27.13
CA LEU A 306 -12.28 12.16 27.51
C LEU A 306 -10.93 12.16 28.25
N GLY A 307 -10.26 13.31 28.31
CA GLY A 307 -8.99 13.44 29.03
C GLY A 307 -7.82 12.96 28.18
N ASN A 308 -6.88 12.27 28.81
CA ASN A 308 -5.63 11.81 28.20
C ASN A 308 -5.34 10.32 28.40
N THR A 309 -6.30 9.57 28.94
CA THR A 309 -6.21 8.11 29.01
C THR A 309 -6.31 7.53 27.61
N ASP A 310 -5.70 6.38 27.39
CA ASP A 310 -5.84 5.68 26.12
C ASP A 310 -7.27 5.18 25.96
N ILE A 311 -7.83 5.31 24.77
CA ILE A 311 -9.21 4.90 24.46
C ILE A 311 -9.20 3.89 23.33
N ALA A 312 -9.94 2.80 23.50
CA ALA A 312 -10.28 1.87 22.43
C ALA A 312 -11.69 2.16 21.92
N LEU A 313 -11.82 2.41 20.61
CA LEU A 313 -13.09 2.52 19.90
C LEU A 313 -13.31 1.26 19.06
N THR A 314 -14.34 0.49 19.36
CA THR A 314 -14.77 -0.63 18.52
C THR A 314 -15.92 -0.19 17.61
N LEU A 315 -15.80 -0.48 16.32
CA LEU A 315 -16.83 -0.29 15.30
C LEU A 315 -17.31 -1.68 14.83
N GLU A 316 -18.53 -2.05 15.20
CA GLU A 316 -19.13 -3.35 14.84
C GLU A 316 -19.87 -3.30 13.50
N ASP A 317 -20.50 -4.40 13.09
CA ASP A 317 -21.25 -4.46 11.85
C ASP A 317 -22.37 -3.41 11.81
N GLY A 318 -22.52 -2.76 10.65
CA GLY A 318 -23.51 -1.70 10.43
C GLY A 318 -23.15 -0.35 11.02
N ALA A 319 -22.02 -0.21 11.75
CA ALA A 319 -21.58 1.07 12.29
C ALA A 319 -21.25 2.06 11.16
N SER A 320 -22.13 3.04 10.92
CA SER A 320 -22.09 3.92 9.72
C SER A 320 -22.16 5.42 10.01
N ASN A 321 -22.66 5.83 11.18
CA ASN A 321 -22.77 7.24 11.56
C ASN A 321 -21.45 7.81 12.10
N ALA A 322 -21.37 9.12 12.30
CA ALA A 322 -20.13 9.76 12.72
C ALA A 322 -19.89 9.62 14.24
N ILE A 323 -18.63 9.40 14.63
CA ILE A 323 -18.20 9.39 16.02
C ILE A 323 -17.08 10.41 16.20
N ILE A 324 -17.18 11.26 17.21
CA ILE A 324 -16.17 12.25 17.54
C ILE A 324 -15.66 11.95 18.96
N LEU A 325 -14.35 11.72 19.08
CA LEU A 325 -13.67 11.50 20.34
C LEU A 325 -12.76 12.69 20.64
N ASP A 326 -13.04 13.40 21.74
CA ASP A 326 -12.19 14.46 22.29
C ASP A 326 -11.20 13.88 23.31
N ASN A 327 -10.38 12.93 22.85
CA ASN A 327 -9.34 12.29 23.64
C ASN A 327 -7.95 12.83 23.27
N ALA A 328 -7.12 13.12 24.25
CA ALA A 328 -5.73 13.55 24.08
C ALA A 328 -4.70 12.44 24.34
N GLY A 329 -5.13 11.25 24.76
CA GLY A 329 -4.27 10.06 24.85
C GLY A 329 -4.04 9.39 23.49
N SER A 330 -3.52 8.17 23.52
CA SER A 330 -3.54 7.31 22.33
C SER A 330 -4.96 6.84 22.07
N THR A 331 -5.31 6.62 20.80
CA THR A 331 -6.60 6.02 20.46
C THR A 331 -6.44 4.89 19.47
N THR A 332 -6.99 3.74 19.84
CA THR A 332 -7.08 2.56 18.97
C THR A 332 -8.49 2.48 18.42
N VAL A 333 -8.64 2.44 17.10
CA VAL A 333 -9.91 2.16 16.43
C VAL A 333 -9.85 0.74 15.89
N THR A 334 -10.72 -0.12 16.39
CA THR A 334 -10.83 -1.52 15.97
C THR A 334 -12.15 -1.72 15.24
N VAL A 335 -12.11 -2.25 14.03
CA VAL A 335 -13.30 -2.68 13.29
C VAL A 335 -13.43 -4.18 13.47
N ALA A 336 -14.33 -4.61 14.35
CA ALA A 336 -14.51 -5.98 14.76
C ALA A 336 -15.97 -6.19 15.18
N ASP A 337 -16.51 -7.37 14.90
CA ASP A 337 -17.83 -7.78 15.34
C ASP A 337 -17.73 -9.24 15.81
N PRO A 338 -18.25 -9.58 17.01
CA PRO A 338 -18.15 -10.94 17.56
C PRO A 338 -18.89 -11.99 16.72
N ASP A 339 -19.90 -11.58 15.95
CA ASP A 339 -20.73 -12.46 15.11
C ASP A 339 -20.20 -12.57 13.67
N ALA A 340 -19.19 -11.78 13.29
CA ALA A 340 -18.62 -11.81 11.94
C ALA A 340 -17.88 -13.12 11.63
N THR A 341 -18.30 -13.78 10.54
CA THR A 341 -17.72 -15.03 10.07
C THR A 341 -17.43 -14.97 8.57
N THR A 342 -16.71 -15.95 8.04
CA THR A 342 -16.49 -16.04 6.58
C THR A 342 -17.78 -16.18 5.77
N ALA A 343 -18.84 -16.75 6.37
CA ALA A 343 -20.15 -16.92 5.74
C ALA A 343 -21.08 -15.71 5.91
N SER A 344 -20.83 -14.89 6.94
CA SER A 344 -21.54 -13.67 7.26
C SER A 344 -20.54 -12.59 7.65
N PRO A 345 -19.81 -12.01 6.68
CA PRO A 345 -18.83 -10.97 6.96
C PRO A 345 -19.53 -9.68 7.41
N GLY A 346 -18.92 -8.98 8.37
CA GLY A 346 -19.41 -7.69 8.85
C GLY A 346 -18.78 -6.51 8.11
N SER A 347 -19.40 -5.35 8.21
CA SER A 347 -18.95 -4.12 7.55
C SER A 347 -19.21 -2.87 8.39
N ALA A 348 -18.24 -1.96 8.43
CA ALA A 348 -18.36 -0.66 9.08
C ALA A 348 -17.92 0.47 8.14
N SER A 349 -18.60 1.61 8.23
CA SER A 349 -18.31 2.81 7.42
C SER A 349 -18.32 4.11 8.23
N ALA A 350 -18.44 4.00 9.56
CA ALA A 350 -18.43 5.13 10.46
C ALA A 350 -17.21 6.03 10.27
N LYS A 351 -17.45 7.34 10.27
CA LYS A 351 -16.40 8.35 10.32
C LYS A 351 -15.98 8.57 11.78
N ALA A 352 -14.80 8.12 12.16
CA ALA A 352 -14.24 8.37 13.49
C ALA A 352 -13.32 9.59 13.47
N THR A 353 -13.61 10.60 14.30
CA THR A 353 -12.80 11.82 14.42
C THR A 353 -12.11 11.85 15.79
N LEU A 354 -10.80 11.62 15.78
CA LEU A 354 -9.91 11.60 16.94
C LEU A 354 -9.33 13.01 17.11
N SER A 355 -10.09 13.87 17.78
CA SER A 355 -9.90 15.34 17.67
C SER A 355 -8.59 15.85 18.25
N LYS A 356 -8.04 15.15 19.25
CA LYS A 356 -6.82 15.54 19.97
C LYS A 356 -5.82 14.40 20.18
N ALA A 357 -6.07 13.22 19.62
CA ALA A 357 -5.25 12.04 19.89
C ALA A 357 -3.81 12.27 19.43
N THR A 358 -2.84 11.90 20.26
CA THR A 358 -1.40 12.05 19.96
C THR A 358 -0.87 10.93 19.06
N SER A 359 -1.55 9.78 19.07
CA SER A 359 -1.29 8.63 18.21
C SER A 359 -2.59 7.95 17.88
N ALA A 360 -2.66 7.34 16.69
CA ALA A 360 -3.80 6.55 16.27
C ALA A 360 -3.36 5.16 15.78
N THR A 361 -4.04 4.13 16.25
CA THR A 361 -3.91 2.76 15.72
C THR A 361 -5.23 2.37 15.08
N VAL A 362 -5.21 1.76 13.90
CA VAL A 362 -6.40 1.29 13.18
C VAL A 362 -6.26 -0.20 12.93
N ASN A 363 -7.16 -0.99 13.50
CA ASN A 363 -7.20 -2.44 13.34
C ASN A 363 -8.48 -2.84 12.58
N VAL A 364 -8.38 -3.73 11.60
CA VAL A 364 -9.55 -4.34 10.95
C VAL A 364 -9.48 -5.85 11.13
N ALA A 365 -10.41 -6.41 11.91
CA ALA A 365 -10.47 -7.82 12.21
C ALA A 365 -10.78 -8.68 10.98
N GLN A 366 -10.44 -9.97 11.07
CA GLN A 366 -10.78 -10.93 10.01
C GLN A 366 -12.29 -10.96 9.76
N ASN A 367 -12.69 -11.09 8.49
CA ASN A 367 -14.09 -11.07 8.02
C ASN A 367 -14.80 -9.72 8.17
N MET A 368 -14.11 -8.66 8.57
CA MET A 368 -14.64 -7.30 8.55
C MET A 368 -14.17 -6.54 7.31
N THR A 369 -15.03 -5.63 6.84
CA THR A 369 -14.68 -4.61 5.85
C THR A 369 -14.86 -3.22 6.46
N TYR A 370 -13.84 -2.37 6.38
CA TYR A 370 -13.96 -0.97 6.75
C TYR A 370 -13.92 -0.06 5.53
N SER A 371 -14.92 0.77 5.30
CA SER A 371 -14.96 1.74 4.18
C SER A 371 -15.18 3.19 4.63
N GLY A 372 -14.98 3.45 5.92
CA GLY A 372 -15.17 4.77 6.52
C GLY A 372 -13.96 5.68 6.42
N THR A 373 -13.97 6.75 7.23
CA THR A 373 -12.83 7.66 7.37
C THR A 373 -12.39 7.79 8.83
N ILE A 374 -11.10 7.60 9.09
CA ILE A 374 -10.46 7.95 10.35
C ILE A 374 -9.80 9.32 10.23
N VAL A 375 -10.15 10.26 11.09
CA VAL A 375 -9.57 11.62 11.14
C VAL A 375 -8.76 11.76 12.41
N ALA A 376 -7.43 11.72 12.29
CA ALA A 376 -6.45 11.81 13.38
C ALA A 376 -5.45 12.94 13.11
N ASN A 377 -5.95 14.15 12.81
CA ASN A 377 -5.11 15.26 12.35
C ASN A 377 -4.03 15.71 13.34
N GLN A 378 -4.22 15.42 14.63
CA GLN A 378 -3.29 15.78 15.69
C GLN A 378 -2.27 14.67 16.01
N ALA A 379 -2.42 13.47 15.44
CA ALA A 379 -1.52 12.37 15.72
C ALA A 379 -0.14 12.60 15.10
N ASP A 380 0.92 12.29 15.85
CA ASP A 380 2.31 12.36 15.39
C ASP A 380 2.69 11.16 14.50
N SER A 381 2.00 10.03 14.70
CA SER A 381 2.13 8.80 13.93
C SER A 381 0.80 8.06 13.84
N VAL A 382 0.62 7.30 12.75
CA VAL A 382 -0.52 6.38 12.58
C VAL A 382 -0.01 4.99 12.28
N ILE A 383 -0.61 3.99 12.94
CA ILE A 383 -0.37 2.57 12.72
C ILE A 383 -1.65 1.93 12.16
N VAL A 384 -1.52 1.08 11.15
CA VAL A 384 -2.62 0.35 10.52
C VAL A 384 -2.29 -1.14 10.49
N ALA A 385 -3.24 -1.99 10.86
CA ALA A 385 -3.17 -3.44 10.68
C ALA A 385 -4.53 -3.98 10.24
N ALA A 386 -4.60 -4.63 9.08
CA ALA A 386 -5.84 -5.11 8.48
C ALA A 386 -5.75 -6.60 8.14
N ALA A 387 -6.28 -7.43 9.04
CA ALA A 387 -6.55 -8.84 8.78
C ALA A 387 -7.81 -9.03 7.91
N GLY A 388 -8.74 -8.08 7.99
CA GLY A 388 -9.88 -7.92 7.08
C GLY A 388 -9.56 -6.99 5.91
N THR A 389 -10.60 -6.38 5.33
CA THR A 389 -10.49 -5.54 4.14
C THR A 389 -10.56 -4.05 4.49
N LEU A 390 -9.62 -3.25 4.00
CA LEU A 390 -9.70 -1.78 4.00
C LEU A 390 -10.22 -1.31 2.63
N GLY A 391 -11.39 -0.70 2.62
CA GLY A 391 -12.06 -0.26 1.40
C GLY A 391 -12.51 -1.42 0.51
N THR A 392 -12.86 -1.09 -0.72
CA THR A 392 -13.19 -2.00 -1.82
C THR A 392 -12.66 -1.39 -3.11
N SER A 393 -12.72 -2.14 -4.22
CA SER A 393 -12.34 -1.62 -5.55
C SER A 393 -13.17 -0.42 -6.04
N THR A 394 -14.28 -0.08 -5.37
CA THR A 394 -15.15 1.05 -5.74
C THR A 394 -15.20 2.16 -4.68
N THR A 395 -14.78 1.86 -3.46
CA THR A 395 -14.87 2.77 -2.31
C THR A 395 -13.67 2.54 -1.41
N SER A 396 -12.68 3.43 -1.45
CA SER A 396 -11.51 3.35 -0.59
C SER A 396 -11.85 3.72 0.86
N ALA A 397 -11.23 3.04 1.82
CA ALA A 397 -11.16 3.56 3.19
C ALA A 397 -10.26 4.81 3.20
N ALA A 398 -10.40 5.68 4.20
CA ALA A 398 -9.58 6.88 4.30
C ALA A 398 -9.00 7.13 5.68
N ILE A 399 -7.77 7.64 5.71
CA ILE A 399 -7.08 8.12 6.92
C ILE A 399 -6.63 9.56 6.68
N GLN A 400 -6.99 10.48 7.57
CA GLN A 400 -6.52 11.87 7.58
C GLN A 400 -5.61 12.09 8.78
N ALA A 401 -4.32 12.27 8.53
CA ALA A 401 -3.27 12.35 9.55
C ALA A 401 -2.40 13.59 9.34
N GLY A 402 -3.02 14.77 9.44
CA GLY A 402 -2.42 16.05 9.05
C GLY A 402 -1.07 16.41 9.73
N ASN A 403 -0.82 15.97 10.96
CA ASN A 403 0.45 16.19 11.65
C ASN A 403 1.40 14.99 11.65
N ALA A 404 0.96 13.82 11.15
CA ALA A 404 1.76 12.62 11.23
C ALA A 404 3.04 12.78 10.40
N THR A 405 4.17 12.40 10.99
CA THR A 405 5.49 12.42 10.34
C THR A 405 5.92 11.04 9.86
N SER A 406 5.29 9.99 10.39
CA SER A 406 5.51 8.59 10.00
C SER A 406 4.18 7.85 9.98
N ILE A 407 4.00 7.00 8.97
CA ILE A 407 2.86 6.10 8.82
C ILE A 407 3.39 4.68 8.72
N GLN A 408 2.79 3.76 9.47
CA GLN A 408 3.13 2.34 9.44
C GLN A 408 1.89 1.52 9.09
N ILE A 409 1.98 0.72 8.03
CA ILE A 409 1.00 -0.30 7.67
C ILE A 409 1.67 -1.64 7.97
N ASN A 410 1.30 -2.25 9.08
CA ASN A 410 1.94 -3.47 9.61
C ASN A 410 1.36 -4.75 9.02
N GLU A 411 0.16 -4.68 8.45
CA GLU A 411 -0.52 -5.84 7.87
C GLU A 411 -1.60 -5.39 6.89
N VAL A 412 -1.63 -6.01 5.71
CA VAL A 412 -2.78 -6.03 4.79
C VAL A 412 -2.94 -7.47 4.29
N ALA A 413 -3.89 -8.20 4.85
CA ALA A 413 -4.11 -9.62 4.55
C ALA A 413 -5.13 -9.89 3.44
N LYS A 414 -5.83 -8.84 2.97
CA LYS A 414 -6.86 -8.87 1.92
C LYS A 414 -6.74 -7.67 0.99
N ASP A 415 -7.10 -7.86 -0.26
CA ASP A 415 -7.12 -6.80 -1.29
C ASP A 415 -7.84 -5.55 -0.78
N SER A 416 -7.11 -4.45 -0.68
CA SER A 416 -7.54 -3.23 -0.01
C SER A 416 -7.25 -1.99 -0.84
N SER A 417 -8.12 -0.98 -0.72
CA SER A 417 -7.92 0.37 -1.25
C SER A 417 -8.01 1.38 -0.11
N LEU A 418 -6.92 2.12 0.11
CA LEU A 418 -6.74 3.01 1.24
C LEU A 418 -6.18 4.37 0.79
N ASN A 419 -6.93 5.44 1.09
CA ASN A 419 -6.52 6.81 0.82
C ASN A 419 -5.96 7.46 2.08
N ILE A 420 -4.68 7.79 2.07
CA ILE A 420 -3.99 8.44 3.20
C ILE A 420 -3.73 9.91 2.85
N THR A 421 -4.31 10.83 3.62
CA THR A 421 -3.98 12.26 3.57
C THR A 421 -3.02 12.59 4.72
N ALA A 422 -1.72 12.63 4.45
CA ALA A 422 -0.70 12.89 5.46
C ALA A 422 0.42 13.79 4.90
N ALA A 423 0.11 15.08 4.69
CA ALA A 423 0.97 16.02 4.00
C ALA A 423 2.34 16.31 4.68
N LYS A 424 2.55 15.85 5.92
CA LYS A 424 3.82 15.97 6.67
C LYS A 424 4.54 14.64 6.86
N ALA A 425 3.97 13.53 6.39
CA ALA A 425 4.61 12.22 6.51
C ALA A 425 5.89 12.22 5.68
N GLN A 426 7.00 11.89 6.33
CA GLN A 426 8.32 11.75 5.70
C GLN A 426 8.68 10.28 5.49
N GLN A 427 8.06 9.38 6.24
CA GLN A 427 8.26 7.94 6.17
C GLN A 427 6.93 7.20 6.05
N LEU A 428 6.90 6.19 5.17
CA LEU A 428 5.83 5.23 5.03
C LEU A 428 6.46 3.83 4.98
N ASN A 429 6.08 2.99 5.94
CA ASN A 429 6.45 1.58 5.96
C ASN A 429 5.21 0.73 5.67
N VAL A 430 5.31 -0.26 4.79
CA VAL A 430 4.20 -1.10 4.35
C VAL A 430 4.57 -2.58 4.43
N GLU A 431 3.69 -3.37 5.02
CA GLU A 431 3.68 -4.83 4.96
C GLU A 431 2.31 -5.26 4.40
N ALA A 432 2.31 -5.80 3.19
CA ALA A 432 1.10 -6.16 2.46
C ALA A 432 1.19 -7.57 1.86
N ALA A 433 0.44 -8.50 2.42
CA ALA A 433 0.37 -9.88 1.91
C ALA A 433 -0.61 -10.01 0.71
N ALA A 434 -1.39 -8.97 0.44
CA ALA A 434 -2.41 -8.89 -0.61
C ALA A 434 -2.34 -7.52 -1.31
N ASN A 435 -3.19 -7.30 -2.31
CA ASN A 435 -3.16 -6.05 -3.08
C ASN A 435 -3.45 -4.85 -2.17
N LEU A 436 -2.65 -3.79 -2.30
CA LEU A 436 -2.85 -2.53 -1.59
C LEU A 436 -2.78 -1.36 -2.56
N ASP A 437 -3.93 -0.76 -2.81
CA ASP A 437 -4.06 0.44 -3.61
C ASP A 437 -4.02 1.70 -2.74
N LEU A 438 -2.95 2.49 -2.90
CA LEU A 438 -2.74 3.81 -2.30
C LEU A 438 -2.79 4.94 -3.34
N SER A 439 -3.29 4.70 -4.56
CA SER A 439 -3.30 5.68 -5.65
C SER A 439 -4.12 6.95 -5.35
N GLY A 440 -5.07 6.89 -4.43
CA GLY A 440 -5.81 8.06 -3.95
C GLY A 440 -5.16 8.80 -2.77
N SER A 441 -3.96 8.39 -2.34
CA SER A 441 -3.24 9.00 -1.22
C SER A 441 -2.55 10.31 -1.60
N SER A 442 -2.40 11.20 -0.61
CA SER A 442 -1.68 12.47 -0.69
C SER A 442 -0.51 12.48 0.30
N LEU A 443 0.68 12.21 -0.22
CA LEU A 443 1.92 11.98 0.53
C LEU A 443 3.05 12.93 0.09
N GLY A 444 2.72 14.20 -0.21
CA GLY A 444 3.63 15.13 -0.90
C GLY A 444 4.95 15.48 -0.19
N ALA A 445 5.12 15.13 1.10
CA ALA A 445 6.37 15.32 1.85
C ALA A 445 7.15 14.01 2.09
N LEU A 446 6.67 12.89 1.53
CA LEU A 446 7.25 11.57 1.74
C LEU A 446 8.65 11.52 1.13
N GLN A 447 9.63 11.15 1.95
CA GLN A 447 11.04 11.03 1.57
C GLN A 447 11.50 9.57 1.56
N GLN A 448 10.88 8.71 2.37
CA GLN A 448 11.19 7.29 2.43
C GLN A 448 9.92 6.46 2.29
N LEU A 449 9.91 5.56 1.31
CA LEU A 449 8.96 4.47 1.18
C LEU A 449 9.72 3.15 1.38
N SER A 450 9.32 2.36 2.37
CA SER A 450 9.77 0.97 2.51
C SER A 450 8.55 0.08 2.45
N ALA A 451 8.52 -0.88 1.53
CA ALA A 451 7.40 -1.77 1.37
C ALA A 451 7.85 -3.21 1.15
N ASN A 452 7.25 -4.12 1.92
CA ASN A 452 7.28 -5.54 1.68
C ASN A 452 5.89 -5.95 1.15
N THR A 453 5.81 -6.36 -0.12
CA THR A 453 4.54 -6.63 -0.78
C THR A 453 4.56 -8.00 -1.46
N ASP A 454 3.65 -8.87 -1.06
CA ASP A 454 3.39 -10.16 -1.73
C ASP A 454 2.23 -10.05 -2.74
N GLY A 455 1.40 -9.00 -2.63
CA GLY A 455 0.45 -8.58 -3.67
C GLY A 455 0.94 -7.37 -4.46
N THR A 456 0.07 -6.78 -5.27
CA THR A 456 0.35 -5.53 -5.98
C THR A 456 0.21 -4.32 -5.05
N LEU A 457 1.29 -3.55 -4.87
CA LEU A 457 1.27 -2.23 -4.22
C LEU A 457 1.14 -1.14 -5.28
N THR A 458 0.11 -0.31 -5.21
CA THR A 458 -0.03 0.88 -6.08
C THR A 458 0.13 2.15 -5.26
N VAL A 459 0.98 3.08 -5.70
CA VAL A 459 1.22 4.37 -5.01
C VAL A 459 1.15 5.52 -6.01
N SER A 460 0.54 6.63 -5.61
CA SER A 460 0.49 7.87 -6.40
C SER A 460 1.83 8.61 -6.46
N ASP A 461 1.86 9.77 -7.11
CA ASP A 461 3.06 10.61 -7.24
C ASP A 461 3.68 11.01 -5.90
N LEU A 462 5.01 10.87 -5.80
CA LEU A 462 5.81 11.14 -4.61
C LEU A 462 6.86 12.24 -4.90
N ALA A 463 6.41 13.49 -4.95
CA ALA A 463 7.22 14.63 -5.40
C ALA A 463 8.50 14.92 -4.58
N ALA A 464 8.57 14.47 -3.32
CA ALA A 464 9.68 14.73 -2.39
C ALA A 464 10.52 13.48 -2.08
N ILE A 465 10.29 12.36 -2.77
CA ILE A 465 10.90 11.07 -2.45
C ILE A 465 12.43 11.12 -2.57
N ASN A 466 13.12 10.44 -1.66
CA ASN A 466 14.56 10.24 -1.66
C ASN A 466 14.89 8.76 -1.86
N ALA A 467 14.21 7.89 -1.12
CA ALA A 467 14.47 6.46 -1.15
C ALA A 467 13.18 5.66 -1.23
N VAL A 468 13.18 4.65 -2.11
CA VAL A 468 12.16 3.62 -2.22
C VAL A 468 12.85 2.26 -2.07
N ASP A 469 12.47 1.49 -1.07
CA ASP A 469 12.97 0.14 -0.84
C ASP A 469 11.79 -0.85 -0.93
N LEU A 470 11.78 -1.69 -1.96
CA LEU A 470 10.73 -2.67 -2.22
C LEU A 470 11.26 -4.09 -2.03
N THR A 471 10.54 -4.90 -1.26
CA THR A 471 10.77 -6.33 -1.07
C THR A 471 9.46 -7.10 -1.23
N GLY A 472 9.54 -8.42 -1.11
CA GLY A 472 8.39 -9.32 -1.23
C GLY A 472 8.36 -10.03 -2.58
N THR A 473 7.27 -10.75 -2.83
CA THR A 473 7.10 -11.55 -4.06
C THR A 473 6.03 -11.03 -5.01
N GLY A 474 5.35 -9.94 -4.66
CA GLY A 474 4.30 -9.32 -5.46
C GLY A 474 4.83 -8.33 -6.49
N ALA A 475 3.99 -7.38 -6.86
CA ALA A 475 4.31 -6.32 -7.84
C ALA A 475 4.23 -4.91 -7.20
N ALA A 476 4.85 -3.93 -7.84
CA ALA A 476 4.75 -2.53 -7.43
C ALA A 476 4.48 -1.61 -8.62
N ASP A 477 3.47 -0.77 -8.51
CA ASP A 477 3.12 0.29 -9.46
C ASP A 477 3.27 1.65 -8.78
N LEU A 478 4.33 2.36 -9.14
CA LEU A 478 4.69 3.66 -8.56
C LEU A 478 4.36 4.79 -9.54
N GLY A 479 3.68 5.82 -9.05
CA GLY A 479 3.52 7.08 -9.76
C GLY A 479 4.84 7.85 -9.95
N ALA A 480 4.75 9.13 -10.30
CA ALA A 480 5.93 9.94 -10.56
C ALA A 480 6.79 10.12 -9.30
N LEU A 481 8.07 9.78 -9.39
CA LEU A 481 9.03 9.91 -8.31
C LEU A 481 9.83 11.22 -8.45
N GLY A 482 9.74 12.07 -7.43
CA GLY A 482 10.45 13.34 -7.39
C GLY A 482 9.82 14.45 -8.22
N SER A 483 10.57 15.53 -8.46
CA SER A 483 10.13 16.65 -9.28
C SER A 483 11.31 17.47 -9.79
N ALA A 484 11.08 18.31 -10.81
CA ALA A 484 12.11 19.21 -11.34
C ALA A 484 12.56 20.29 -10.33
N ALA A 485 11.81 20.47 -9.24
CA ALA A 485 12.18 21.37 -8.14
C ALA A 485 13.02 20.67 -7.05
N LEU A 486 13.24 19.35 -7.15
CA LEU A 486 13.95 18.57 -6.14
C LEU A 486 15.46 18.60 -6.37
N ASP A 487 16.16 19.59 -5.84
CA ASP A 487 17.62 19.78 -5.99
C ASP A 487 18.44 19.47 -4.72
N GLN A 488 17.77 19.09 -3.63
CA GLN A 488 18.40 18.90 -2.32
C GLN A 488 19.12 17.56 -2.15
N TYR A 489 18.58 16.50 -2.77
CA TYR A 489 19.07 15.12 -2.68
C TYR A 489 18.67 14.33 -3.91
N GLY A 490 19.32 13.18 -4.13
CA GLY A 490 19.01 12.24 -5.21
C GLY A 490 17.84 11.31 -4.89
N ILE A 491 17.49 10.48 -5.86
CA ILE A 491 16.47 9.43 -5.71
C ILE A 491 17.16 8.07 -5.86
N THR A 492 16.92 7.17 -4.92
CA THR A 492 17.32 5.77 -4.99
C THR A 492 16.09 4.88 -4.94
N VAL A 493 15.98 3.94 -5.88
CA VAL A 493 14.98 2.88 -5.87
C VAL A 493 15.71 1.54 -5.79
N ASN A 494 15.42 0.75 -4.76
CA ASN A 494 15.90 -0.63 -4.64
C ASN A 494 14.69 -1.55 -4.70
N ALA A 495 14.67 -2.49 -5.65
CA ALA A 495 13.63 -3.48 -5.81
C ALA A 495 14.21 -4.90 -5.69
N GLY A 496 13.65 -5.68 -4.77
CA GLY A 496 13.99 -7.07 -4.55
C GLY A 496 13.30 -8.02 -5.53
N THR A 497 12.90 -9.19 -5.04
CA THR A 497 12.37 -10.32 -5.83
C THR A 497 10.93 -10.16 -6.32
N LEU A 498 10.54 -8.94 -6.72
CA LEU A 498 9.20 -8.65 -7.23
C LEU A 498 8.89 -9.51 -8.46
N ALA A 499 7.66 -9.95 -8.60
CA ALA A 499 7.20 -10.79 -9.70
C ALA A 499 5.78 -10.39 -10.14
N ASN A 500 5.39 -10.81 -11.34
CA ASN A 500 4.00 -10.66 -11.78
C ASN A 500 3.11 -11.59 -10.95
N ASP A 501 2.17 -11.03 -10.18
CA ASP A 501 1.24 -11.75 -9.30
C ASP A 501 0.01 -12.35 -10.03
N GLY A 502 -0.04 -12.21 -11.36
CA GLY A 502 -1.14 -12.60 -12.23
C GLY A 502 -2.21 -11.50 -12.43
N THR A 503 -2.09 -10.35 -11.75
CA THR A 503 -3.00 -9.20 -11.85
C THR A 503 -2.32 -7.96 -12.44
N ALA A 504 -1.05 -7.72 -12.09
CA ALA A 504 -0.22 -6.69 -12.72
C ALA A 504 0.29 -7.14 -14.09
N THR A 505 0.60 -6.21 -15.00
CA THR A 505 1.28 -6.55 -16.26
C THR A 505 2.78 -6.77 -16.01
N ASP A 506 3.36 -5.94 -15.14
CA ASP A 506 4.80 -5.86 -14.89
C ASP A 506 5.07 -6.07 -13.40
N ALA A 507 6.27 -6.51 -13.03
CA ALA A 507 6.65 -6.71 -11.63
C ALA A 507 7.01 -5.38 -10.94
N LEU A 508 7.61 -4.46 -11.70
CA LEU A 508 7.90 -3.10 -11.25
C LEU A 508 7.52 -2.12 -12.36
N THR A 509 6.56 -1.25 -12.07
CA THR A 509 6.22 -0.10 -12.90
C THR A 509 6.56 1.18 -12.16
N ILE A 510 7.21 2.10 -12.84
CA ILE A 510 7.42 3.47 -12.39
C ILE A 510 6.93 4.41 -13.49
N ASP A 511 6.14 5.41 -13.14
CA ASP A 511 5.69 6.39 -14.12
C ASP A 511 6.89 7.21 -14.65
N SER A 512 7.53 7.99 -13.80
CA SER A 512 8.70 8.82 -14.15
C SER A 512 9.61 9.00 -12.94
N ILE A 513 10.88 9.36 -13.17
CA ILE A 513 11.80 9.72 -12.09
C ILE A 513 12.45 11.05 -12.43
N THR A 514 12.21 12.08 -11.62
CA THR A 514 12.69 13.44 -11.89
C THR A 514 13.38 14.06 -10.68
N THR A 515 14.58 14.62 -10.90
CA THR A 515 15.25 15.51 -9.95
C THR A 515 15.60 16.85 -10.59
N GLY A 516 15.86 17.86 -9.76
CA GLY A 516 16.29 19.20 -10.17
C GLY A 516 17.81 19.35 -10.30
N GLY A 517 18.57 18.27 -10.42
CA GLY A 517 20.03 18.36 -10.59
C GLY A 517 20.87 17.25 -9.96
N THR A 518 20.23 16.38 -9.18
CA THR A 518 20.88 15.39 -8.31
C THR A 518 20.83 14.00 -8.93
N ASN A 519 21.56 13.05 -8.35
CA ASN A 519 21.68 11.70 -8.90
C ASN A 519 20.38 10.89 -8.81
N ILE A 520 20.18 9.99 -9.76
CA ILE A 520 19.14 8.97 -9.73
C ILE A 520 19.81 7.60 -9.76
N ALA A 521 19.39 6.69 -8.90
CA ALA A 521 19.81 5.31 -8.88
C ALA A 521 18.58 4.38 -8.86
N VAL A 522 18.54 3.40 -9.74
CA VAL A 522 17.54 2.32 -9.73
C VAL A 522 18.30 1.00 -9.71
N ASN A 523 18.04 0.17 -8.71
CA ASN A 523 18.53 -1.19 -8.62
C ASN A 523 17.32 -2.13 -8.62
N ALA A 524 17.15 -2.86 -9.71
CA ALA A 524 16.12 -3.88 -9.91
C ALA A 524 16.76 -5.20 -10.42
N ALA A 525 18.02 -5.44 -10.06
CA ALA A 525 18.79 -6.64 -10.41
C ALA A 525 18.10 -7.94 -9.94
N ASP A 526 17.40 -7.91 -8.80
CA ASP A 526 16.74 -9.08 -8.21
C ASP A 526 15.29 -9.27 -8.67
N VAL A 527 14.73 -8.35 -9.49
CA VAL A 527 13.33 -8.42 -9.94
C VAL A 527 13.14 -9.62 -10.88
N LEU A 528 12.14 -10.45 -10.61
CA LEU A 528 11.91 -11.71 -11.34
C LEU A 528 11.02 -11.55 -12.58
N GLY A 529 10.29 -10.44 -12.71
CA GLY A 529 9.42 -10.15 -13.85
C GLY A 529 9.87 -8.93 -14.66
N ASP A 530 8.94 -8.37 -15.44
CA ASP A 530 9.18 -7.20 -16.29
C ASP A 530 9.35 -5.93 -15.44
N VAL A 531 10.24 -5.05 -15.89
CA VAL A 531 10.52 -3.73 -15.30
C VAL A 531 10.24 -2.65 -16.33
N THR A 532 9.32 -1.74 -16.00
CA THR A 532 8.92 -0.64 -16.87
C THR A 532 9.07 0.70 -16.18
N VAL A 533 9.82 1.62 -16.80
CA VAL A 533 9.74 3.05 -16.50
C VAL A 533 9.07 3.74 -17.69
N THR A 534 7.80 4.11 -17.52
CA THR A 534 6.90 4.46 -18.63
C THR A 534 7.32 5.77 -19.31
N ASN A 535 7.68 6.77 -18.52
CA ASN A 535 8.07 8.10 -18.94
C ASN A 535 9.54 8.36 -18.58
N ALA A 536 9.97 9.62 -18.68
CA ALA A 536 11.38 9.98 -18.59
C ALA A 536 12.00 9.77 -17.19
N ILE A 537 13.26 9.37 -17.19
CA ILE A 537 14.20 9.46 -16.07
C ILE A 537 15.08 10.69 -16.33
N THR A 538 14.97 11.75 -15.52
CA THR A 538 15.71 12.99 -15.78
C THR A 538 16.23 13.69 -14.52
N THR A 539 17.44 14.19 -14.61
CA THR A 539 18.13 14.92 -13.54
C THR A 539 18.16 16.44 -13.80
N GLY A 540 17.23 16.96 -14.60
CA GLY A 540 17.14 18.38 -14.94
C GLY A 540 17.97 18.79 -16.17
N GLY A 541 18.66 17.85 -16.83
CA GLY A 541 19.32 18.03 -18.12
C GLY A 541 20.64 17.28 -18.26
N ARG A 542 21.22 17.29 -19.48
CA ARG A 542 22.44 16.55 -19.86
C ARG A 542 23.71 16.91 -19.08
N ALA A 543 23.73 18.01 -18.33
CA ALA A 543 24.89 18.44 -17.53
C ALA A 543 24.68 18.31 -16.01
N SER A 544 23.54 17.73 -15.62
CA SER A 544 23.05 17.67 -14.26
C SER A 544 22.96 16.21 -13.83
N GLY A 545 23.26 15.90 -12.57
CA GLY A 545 23.15 14.56 -11.95
C GLY A 545 23.81 13.38 -12.70
N ASN A 546 24.04 12.27 -12.01
CA ASN A 546 24.33 11.00 -12.68
C ASN A 546 23.10 10.08 -12.60
N VAL A 547 22.90 9.24 -13.61
CA VAL A 547 21.87 8.19 -13.59
C VAL A 547 22.55 6.83 -13.59
N THR A 548 22.21 5.98 -12.63
CA THR A 548 22.72 4.60 -12.52
C THR A 548 21.54 3.65 -12.47
N LEU A 549 21.44 2.75 -13.44
CA LEU A 549 20.37 1.79 -13.59
C LEU A 549 20.99 0.39 -13.61
N ASP A 550 20.66 -0.42 -12.60
CA ASP A 550 21.13 -1.80 -12.48
C ASP A 550 19.95 -2.75 -12.59
N PHE A 551 19.90 -3.47 -13.70
CA PHE A 551 18.92 -4.49 -14.06
C PHE A 551 19.61 -5.84 -14.29
N ASN A 552 20.81 -6.02 -13.73
CA ASN A 552 21.60 -7.21 -13.95
C ASN A 552 20.99 -8.42 -13.24
N GLY A 553 20.38 -9.32 -14.02
CA GLY A 553 19.69 -10.50 -13.47
C GLY A 553 18.17 -10.38 -13.44
N THR A 554 17.61 -9.27 -13.96
CA THR A 554 16.16 -9.11 -14.08
C THR A 554 15.56 -10.26 -14.90
N GLY A 555 14.51 -10.89 -14.38
CA GLY A 555 13.94 -12.11 -14.95
C GLY A 555 13.03 -11.88 -16.17
N GLY A 556 12.64 -10.64 -16.45
CA GLY A 556 11.75 -10.25 -17.55
C GLY A 556 12.31 -9.18 -18.49
N ASN A 557 11.42 -8.54 -19.25
CA ASN A 557 11.77 -7.44 -20.14
C ASN A 557 12.05 -6.15 -19.36
N ILE A 558 12.93 -5.31 -19.90
CA ILE A 558 13.26 -4.00 -19.37
C ILE A 558 12.84 -2.95 -20.40
N THR A 559 11.87 -2.11 -20.05
CA THR A 559 11.40 -1.02 -20.91
C THR A 559 11.60 0.32 -20.21
N LEU A 560 12.35 1.23 -20.82
CA LEU A 560 12.63 2.56 -20.28
C LEU A 560 12.14 3.65 -21.23
N GLY A 561 11.57 4.71 -20.68
CA GLY A 561 11.44 5.99 -21.39
C GLY A 561 12.80 6.65 -21.64
N ASP A 562 12.78 7.94 -21.99
CA ASP A 562 14.00 8.72 -22.18
C ASP A 562 14.80 8.83 -20.87
N VAL A 563 16.13 8.71 -20.95
CA VAL A 563 17.02 8.80 -19.79
C VAL A 563 17.98 9.97 -19.99
N THR A 564 17.93 10.96 -19.11
CA THR A 564 18.78 12.16 -19.19
C THR A 564 19.58 12.39 -17.91
N GLY A 565 20.90 12.50 -18.08
CA GLY A 565 21.79 12.97 -17.01
C GLY A 565 23.19 13.28 -17.52
N LYS A 566 24.10 13.68 -16.63
CA LYS A 566 25.49 13.95 -16.99
C LYS A 566 26.22 12.70 -17.47
N SER A 567 26.18 11.67 -16.64
CA SER A 567 26.66 10.34 -16.96
C SER A 567 25.53 9.34 -16.73
N VAL A 568 25.29 8.46 -17.70
CA VAL A 568 24.30 7.39 -17.60
C VAL A 568 25.03 6.05 -17.61
N THR A 569 24.77 5.23 -16.61
CA THR A 569 25.22 3.83 -16.56
C THR A 569 24.00 2.94 -16.48
N LEU A 570 23.83 2.04 -17.44
CA LEU A 570 22.76 1.06 -17.52
C LEU A 570 23.41 -0.32 -17.62
N ASN A 571 23.08 -1.23 -16.70
CA ASN A 571 23.58 -2.59 -16.70
C ASN A 571 22.43 -3.60 -16.75
N ALA A 572 22.24 -4.27 -17.88
CA ALA A 572 21.25 -5.33 -18.07
C ALA A 572 21.88 -6.68 -18.44
N ALA A 573 23.19 -6.86 -18.23
CA ALA A 573 23.97 -7.98 -18.81
C ALA A 573 23.35 -9.37 -18.59
N ASP A 574 22.89 -9.67 -17.38
CA ASP A 574 22.29 -10.96 -17.01
C ASP A 574 20.75 -10.97 -17.09
N ALA A 575 20.12 -9.96 -17.69
CA ALA A 575 18.67 -9.94 -17.88
C ALA A 575 18.20 -11.06 -18.83
N LEU A 576 17.06 -11.67 -18.52
CA LEU A 576 16.52 -12.80 -19.30
C LEU A 576 15.59 -12.38 -20.45
N GLY A 577 15.02 -11.17 -20.38
CA GLY A 577 14.16 -10.60 -21.42
C GLY A 577 14.88 -9.57 -22.29
N THR A 578 14.11 -8.80 -23.06
CA THR A 578 14.65 -7.74 -23.94
C THR A 578 15.03 -6.49 -23.17
N LEU A 579 15.95 -5.69 -23.71
CA LEU A 579 16.16 -4.30 -23.29
C LEU A 579 15.64 -3.36 -24.36
N THR A 580 14.71 -2.49 -24.00
CA THR A 580 14.24 -1.38 -24.85
C THR A 580 14.43 -0.07 -24.12
N THR A 581 15.22 0.84 -24.69
CA THR A 581 15.42 2.18 -24.13
C THR A 581 14.73 3.24 -25.00
N GLY A 582 14.21 4.29 -24.37
CA GLY A 582 14.07 5.59 -25.01
C GLY A 582 15.45 6.17 -25.35
N THR A 583 15.51 7.49 -25.58
CA THR A 583 16.79 8.14 -25.85
C THR A 583 17.57 8.34 -24.56
N ILE A 584 18.76 7.76 -24.49
CA ILE A 584 19.73 8.03 -23.43
C ILE A 584 20.53 9.28 -23.82
N THR A 585 20.21 10.43 -23.22
CA THR A 585 20.88 11.71 -23.45
C THR A 585 21.90 12.01 -22.34
N ALA A 586 23.20 12.01 -22.67
CA ALA A 586 24.27 12.21 -21.67
C ALA A 586 25.52 12.92 -22.22
N GLU A 587 26.43 13.36 -21.34
CA GLU A 587 27.81 13.62 -21.79
C GLU A 587 28.50 12.28 -22.09
N THR A 588 28.30 11.29 -21.20
CA THR A 588 28.88 9.95 -21.30
C THR A 588 27.83 8.89 -21.00
N ALA A 589 27.72 7.85 -21.83
CA ALA A 589 26.83 6.72 -21.59
C ALA A 589 27.60 5.40 -21.54
N THR A 590 27.25 4.52 -20.60
CA THR A 590 27.69 3.12 -20.55
C THR A 590 26.45 2.24 -20.47
N VAL A 591 26.23 1.40 -21.46
CA VAL A 591 25.05 0.55 -21.60
C VAL A 591 25.51 -0.88 -21.86
N ASN A 592 25.31 -1.75 -20.87
CA ASN A 592 25.41 -3.20 -21.09
C ASN A 592 23.99 -3.70 -21.36
N GLY A 593 23.72 -4.14 -22.58
CA GLY A 593 22.44 -4.72 -22.99
C GLY A 593 22.12 -6.04 -22.29
N ALA A 594 20.90 -6.51 -22.49
CA ALA A 594 20.48 -7.85 -22.13
C ALA A 594 21.31 -8.89 -22.89
N GLY A 595 21.99 -9.77 -22.17
CA GLY A 595 22.91 -10.72 -22.76
C GLY A 595 22.24 -11.87 -23.53
N LEU A 596 20.96 -12.16 -23.27
CA LEU A 596 20.27 -13.34 -23.80
C LEU A 596 19.21 -13.06 -24.87
N ASP A 597 18.75 -11.82 -24.98
CA ASP A 597 17.68 -11.43 -25.91
C ASP A 597 18.05 -10.15 -26.67
N THR A 598 17.16 -9.72 -27.57
CA THR A 598 17.33 -8.54 -28.41
C THR A 598 17.36 -7.25 -27.59
N ASN A 599 18.23 -6.34 -28.03
CA ASN A 599 18.40 -5.01 -27.48
C ASN A 599 17.97 -3.96 -28.50
N THR A 600 17.18 -3.00 -28.05
CA THR A 600 16.91 -1.75 -28.76
C THR A 600 17.43 -0.59 -27.92
N ILE A 601 18.61 -0.10 -28.27
CA ILE A 601 19.37 0.89 -27.49
C ILE A 601 19.50 2.17 -28.31
N THR A 602 19.03 3.30 -27.77
CA THR A 602 19.19 4.61 -28.40
C THR A 602 20.00 5.54 -27.50
N VAL A 603 21.11 6.07 -27.99
CA VAL A 603 22.05 6.91 -27.24
C VAL A 603 22.35 8.21 -28.00
N ASP A 604 22.22 9.34 -27.32
CA ASP A 604 22.67 10.66 -27.74
C ASP A 604 23.71 11.18 -26.74
N VAL A 605 24.98 11.22 -27.18
CA VAL A 605 26.10 11.65 -26.33
C VAL A 605 26.87 12.83 -26.91
N SER A 606 27.47 13.62 -26.03
CA SER A 606 28.35 14.72 -26.42
C SER A 606 29.84 14.47 -26.17
N LYS A 607 30.24 13.30 -25.63
CA LYS A 607 31.65 12.94 -25.38
C LYS A 607 31.96 11.47 -25.65
N SER A 608 31.26 10.53 -25.00
CA SER A 608 31.59 9.10 -25.13
C SER A 608 30.42 8.15 -24.94
N ALA A 609 30.45 7.02 -25.64
CA ALA A 609 29.52 5.92 -25.46
C ALA A 609 30.27 4.58 -25.37
N THR A 610 29.89 3.76 -24.38
CA THR A 610 30.27 2.34 -24.30
C THR A 610 28.98 1.54 -24.35
N ILE A 611 28.77 0.77 -25.41
CA ILE A 611 27.55 -0.01 -25.65
C ILE A 611 27.97 -1.45 -25.93
N VAL A 612 27.34 -2.40 -25.23
CA VAL A 612 27.52 -3.83 -25.43
C VAL A 612 26.14 -4.44 -25.68
N GLY A 613 25.99 -5.14 -26.80
CA GLY A 613 24.83 -5.93 -27.16
C GLY A 613 24.80 -7.31 -26.51
N GLY A 614 23.97 -8.19 -27.04
CA GLY A 614 23.68 -9.53 -26.56
C GLY A 614 24.11 -10.62 -27.53
N ILE A 615 23.43 -11.76 -27.46
CA ILE A 615 23.64 -12.90 -28.37
C ILE A 615 22.65 -12.95 -29.54
N GLN A 616 21.64 -12.07 -29.51
CA GLN A 616 20.62 -11.94 -30.54
C GLN A 616 20.88 -10.68 -31.35
N GLY A 617 20.25 -10.57 -32.53
CA GLY A 617 20.41 -9.37 -33.37
C GLY A 617 19.87 -8.12 -32.70
N ASP A 618 20.76 -7.16 -32.47
CA ASP A 618 20.50 -5.93 -31.76
C ASP A 618 20.35 -4.71 -32.66
N ASN A 619 19.61 -3.72 -32.17
CA ASN A 619 19.43 -2.44 -32.82
C ASN A 619 19.98 -1.32 -31.93
N ILE A 620 21.13 -0.78 -32.32
CA ILE A 620 21.82 0.29 -31.62
C ILE A 620 21.70 1.55 -32.46
N THR A 621 21.15 2.61 -31.90
CA THR A 621 21.13 3.94 -32.50
C THR A 621 22.07 4.87 -31.75
N LEU A 622 23.04 5.46 -32.44
CA LEU A 622 23.99 6.43 -31.89
C LEU A 622 23.76 7.81 -32.53
N SER A 623 23.64 8.83 -31.70
CA SER A 623 23.66 10.23 -32.09
C SER A 623 24.80 10.96 -31.40
N ASP A 624 25.38 11.91 -32.12
CA ASP A 624 26.44 12.80 -31.68
C ASP A 624 25.88 14.22 -31.51
N SER A 625 25.67 14.66 -30.27
CA SER A 625 25.27 16.03 -29.95
C SER A 625 26.44 16.95 -29.61
N THR A 626 27.66 16.62 -30.05
CA THR A 626 28.81 17.50 -29.89
C THR A 626 28.52 18.87 -30.51
N THR A 627 28.77 19.92 -29.73
CA THR A 627 28.57 21.31 -30.18
C THR A 627 29.75 21.85 -30.99
N ALA A 628 30.72 21.01 -31.34
CA ALA A 628 31.98 21.40 -31.97
C ALA A 628 32.33 20.47 -33.15
N PRO A 629 32.57 21.00 -34.36
CA PRO A 629 32.76 20.20 -35.58
C PRO A 629 34.05 19.37 -35.64
N THR A 630 34.88 19.36 -34.59
CA THR A 630 36.14 18.59 -34.51
C THR A 630 36.17 17.64 -33.31
N ALA A 631 35.09 17.55 -32.53
CA ALA A 631 35.04 16.66 -31.37
C ALA A 631 34.69 15.25 -31.85
N LYS A 632 35.61 14.30 -31.67
CA LYS A 632 35.40 12.89 -31.98
C LYS A 632 34.67 12.22 -30.82
N LEU A 633 33.74 11.32 -31.11
CA LEU A 633 33.22 10.42 -30.10
C LEU A 633 34.30 9.42 -29.68
N SER A 634 34.22 8.97 -28.43
CA SER A 634 35.14 7.99 -27.85
C SER A 634 34.38 6.87 -27.14
N GLY A 635 35.05 5.75 -26.89
CA GLY A 635 34.48 4.58 -26.22
C GLY A 635 34.42 3.36 -27.13
N SER A 636 33.39 2.53 -26.97
CA SER A 636 33.27 1.26 -27.67
C SER A 636 31.83 0.91 -28.01
N ILE A 637 31.61 0.28 -29.15
CA ILE A 637 30.35 -0.37 -29.50
C ILE A 637 30.68 -1.81 -29.86
N ASP A 638 30.03 -2.74 -29.20
CA ASP A 638 30.12 -4.16 -29.50
C ASP A 638 28.70 -4.70 -29.65
N GLY A 639 28.27 -5.10 -30.86
CA GLY A 639 26.93 -5.67 -31.05
C GLY A 639 26.80 -7.08 -30.46
N GLY A 640 27.92 -7.77 -30.25
CA GLY A 640 27.95 -9.09 -29.65
C GLY A 640 27.85 -10.21 -30.69
N LEU A 641 26.96 -11.18 -30.46
CA LEU A 641 26.64 -12.19 -31.46
C LEU A 641 25.27 -11.87 -32.04
N GLY A 642 25.04 -12.30 -33.27
CA GLY A 642 23.74 -12.11 -33.91
C GLY A 642 23.94 -11.44 -35.25
N THR A 643 22.93 -10.71 -35.67
CA THR A 643 23.01 -9.82 -36.83
C THR A 643 22.64 -8.44 -36.35
N ASP A 644 23.64 -7.63 -36.08
CA ASP A 644 23.51 -6.40 -35.34
C ASP A 644 23.49 -5.20 -36.27
N THR A 645 22.68 -4.20 -35.91
CA THR A 645 22.51 -2.96 -36.67
C THR A 645 22.96 -1.76 -35.84
N LEU A 646 23.93 -1.01 -36.35
CA LEU A 646 24.29 0.31 -35.86
C LEU A 646 23.70 1.39 -36.77
N THR A 647 22.72 2.12 -36.26
CA THR A 647 22.07 3.25 -36.91
C THR A 647 22.65 4.56 -36.42
N PHE A 648 22.92 5.49 -37.32
CA PHE A 648 23.40 6.83 -36.97
C PHE A 648 22.25 7.83 -37.01
N GLY A 649 21.89 8.40 -35.85
CA GLY A 649 20.82 9.40 -35.74
C GLY A 649 21.23 10.81 -36.14
N SER A 650 22.53 11.08 -36.24
CA SER A 650 23.11 12.34 -36.70
C SER A 650 24.43 12.08 -37.43
N ASN A 651 25.04 13.13 -37.98
CA ASN A 651 26.46 13.06 -38.36
C ASN A 651 27.29 12.65 -37.15
N ALA A 652 28.32 11.83 -37.36
CA ALA A 652 29.16 11.33 -36.27
C ALA A 652 30.58 10.97 -36.75
N ASP A 653 31.59 11.28 -35.93
CA ASP A 653 32.98 10.83 -36.14
C ASP A 653 33.35 9.84 -35.03
N LEU A 654 33.46 8.55 -35.40
CA LEU A 654 33.77 7.43 -34.51
C LEU A 654 35.22 6.96 -34.67
N THR A 655 36.10 7.74 -35.31
CA THR A 655 37.52 7.38 -35.40
C THR A 655 38.21 7.29 -34.03
N GLY A 656 37.61 7.87 -32.98
CA GLY A 656 38.01 7.72 -31.58
C GLY A 656 37.39 6.52 -30.84
N MET A 657 36.58 5.70 -31.51
CA MET A 657 35.87 4.55 -30.93
C MET A 657 36.38 3.22 -31.47
N THR A 658 36.21 2.16 -30.67
CA THR A 658 36.30 0.78 -31.16
C THR A 658 34.90 0.29 -31.52
N VAL A 659 34.70 -0.24 -32.73
CA VAL A 659 33.42 -0.82 -33.15
C VAL A 659 33.65 -2.27 -33.57
N SER A 660 32.87 -3.21 -33.01
CA SER A 660 32.94 -4.64 -33.29
C SER A 660 31.55 -5.29 -33.28
N GLY A 661 31.45 -6.47 -33.91
CA GLY A 661 30.21 -7.25 -33.91
C GLY A 661 29.03 -6.49 -34.51
N ILE A 662 29.24 -5.75 -35.60
CA ILE A 662 28.18 -5.04 -36.30
C ILE A 662 28.17 -5.51 -37.76
N GLU A 663 27.06 -6.10 -38.18
CA GLU A 663 26.87 -6.58 -39.55
C GLU A 663 26.19 -5.53 -40.43
N THR A 664 25.39 -4.63 -39.87
CA THR A 664 24.69 -3.58 -40.63
C THR A 664 24.99 -2.19 -40.06
N PHE A 665 25.51 -1.30 -40.90
CA PHE A 665 25.67 0.12 -40.60
C PHE A 665 24.64 0.92 -41.38
N ASP A 666 23.70 1.57 -40.70
CA ASP A 666 22.72 2.46 -41.32
C ASP A 666 23.11 3.93 -41.14
N VAL A 667 23.70 4.51 -42.19
CA VAL A 667 24.14 5.90 -42.23
C VAL A 667 23.00 6.87 -42.63
N GLY A 668 21.85 6.36 -43.09
CA GLY A 668 20.70 7.18 -43.45
C GLY A 668 21.00 8.31 -44.44
N THR A 669 20.91 9.56 -43.96
CA THR A 669 21.28 10.80 -44.68
C THR A 669 22.48 11.53 -44.07
N ASN A 670 23.15 10.90 -43.12
CA ASN A 670 24.19 11.52 -42.30
C ASN A 670 25.57 11.31 -42.93
N THR A 671 26.52 12.16 -42.53
CA THR A 671 27.96 11.95 -42.78
C THR A 671 28.55 11.24 -41.58
N VAL A 672 29.10 10.04 -41.79
CA VAL A 672 29.65 9.19 -40.73
C VAL A 672 31.11 8.88 -41.06
N THR A 673 32.01 9.12 -40.12
CA THR A 673 33.44 8.77 -40.25
C THR A 673 33.78 7.61 -39.32
N LEU A 674 34.35 6.54 -39.85
CA LEU A 674 34.80 5.35 -39.11
C LEU A 674 36.29 5.08 -39.36
N ASN A 675 36.94 4.37 -38.44
CA ASN A 675 38.22 3.73 -38.77
C ASN A 675 37.98 2.65 -39.83
N ALA A 676 38.76 2.63 -40.90
CA ALA A 676 38.64 1.66 -41.99
C ALA A 676 38.74 0.21 -41.50
N SER A 677 39.48 -0.04 -40.42
CA SER A 677 39.61 -1.34 -39.77
C SER A 677 38.29 -1.93 -39.23
N VAL A 678 37.24 -1.11 -39.07
CA VAL A 678 35.92 -1.57 -38.59
C VAL A 678 35.21 -2.42 -39.65
N VAL A 679 35.38 -2.09 -40.93
CA VAL A 679 34.70 -2.76 -42.04
C VAL A 679 35.65 -3.51 -42.98
N SER A 680 36.95 -3.21 -42.96
CA SER A 680 37.96 -3.87 -43.79
C SER A 680 37.98 -5.39 -43.57
N GLY A 681 37.79 -6.14 -44.65
CA GLY A 681 37.77 -7.61 -44.69
C GLY A 681 36.50 -8.25 -44.10
N THR A 682 35.47 -7.46 -43.76
CA THR A 682 34.22 -7.93 -43.14
C THR A 682 33.08 -8.06 -44.14
N ASP A 683 32.11 -8.95 -43.87
CA ASP A 683 30.86 -9.08 -44.64
C ASP A 683 29.79 -8.08 -44.18
N ALA A 684 30.17 -6.80 -44.00
CA ALA A 684 29.26 -5.77 -43.52
C ALA A 684 28.29 -5.28 -44.62
N THR A 685 27.12 -4.80 -44.20
CA THR A 685 26.14 -4.12 -45.05
C THR A 685 26.08 -2.63 -44.68
N ILE A 686 26.24 -1.76 -45.67
CA ILE A 686 26.01 -0.33 -45.52
C ILE A 686 24.66 0.04 -46.12
N ASN A 687 23.81 0.67 -45.30
CA ASN A 687 22.53 1.23 -45.70
C ASN A 687 22.59 2.74 -45.66
N GLY A 688 22.13 3.39 -46.73
CA GLY A 688 21.97 4.84 -46.79
C GLY A 688 20.95 5.21 -47.86
N THR A 689 20.20 6.29 -47.64
CA THR A 689 19.27 6.83 -48.66
C THR A 689 19.88 8.06 -49.36
N ALA A 690 20.86 8.72 -48.71
CA ALA A 690 21.69 9.80 -49.26
C ALA A 690 22.93 10.15 -48.39
N GLY A 691 23.26 9.35 -47.37
CA GLY A 691 24.37 9.62 -46.44
C GLY A 691 25.75 9.29 -47.02
N THR A 692 26.81 9.82 -46.42
CA THR A 692 28.21 9.60 -46.82
C THR A 692 28.94 8.82 -45.73
N LEU A 693 29.61 7.73 -46.11
CA LEU A 693 30.50 7.00 -45.22
C LEU A 693 31.95 7.36 -45.57
N ILE A 694 32.70 7.84 -44.57
CA ILE A 694 34.13 8.13 -44.68
C ILE A 694 34.88 7.09 -43.86
N LEU A 695 35.84 6.42 -44.48
CA LEU A 695 36.71 5.42 -43.85
C LEU A 695 38.13 5.97 -43.80
N GLU A 696 38.66 6.14 -42.60
CA GLU A 696 40.02 6.64 -42.36
C GLU A 696 40.93 5.49 -41.94
N GLY A 697 42.06 5.33 -42.61
CA GLY A 697 43.16 4.52 -42.13
C GLY A 697 43.92 5.20 -40.99
N THR A 698 45.05 4.63 -40.63
CA THR A 698 45.90 5.08 -39.54
C THR A 698 47.04 5.98 -40.08
N SER A 699 48.05 6.24 -39.25
CA SER A 699 49.28 6.93 -39.69
C SER A 699 50.40 5.94 -40.03
N GLY A 700 50.08 4.67 -40.25
CA GLY A 700 51.00 3.64 -40.67
C GLY A 700 50.50 2.98 -41.95
N ALA A 701 51.25 2.02 -42.48
CA ALA A 701 50.81 1.28 -43.66
C ALA A 701 49.59 0.41 -43.34
N ASP A 702 48.48 0.69 -44.01
CA ASP A 702 47.20 0.04 -43.84
C ASP A 702 46.83 -0.89 -45.02
N THR A 703 46.02 -1.90 -44.73
CA THR A 703 45.38 -2.74 -45.75
C THR A 703 43.87 -2.62 -45.57
N ILE A 704 43.24 -1.91 -46.49
CA ILE A 704 41.81 -1.61 -46.49
C ILE A 704 41.17 -2.44 -47.61
N ASP A 705 40.40 -3.46 -47.23
CA ASP A 705 39.76 -4.37 -48.18
C ASP A 705 38.23 -4.30 -48.04
N LEU A 706 37.55 -3.66 -48.99
CA LEU A 706 36.10 -3.50 -48.97
C LEU A 706 35.40 -4.47 -49.94
N SER A 707 36.09 -5.50 -50.46
CA SER A 707 35.54 -6.40 -51.49
C SER A 707 34.26 -7.14 -51.07
N ASN A 708 34.08 -7.33 -49.76
CA ASN A 708 32.94 -8.04 -49.17
C ASN A 708 31.82 -7.11 -48.68
N LEU A 709 32.01 -5.80 -48.79
CA LEU A 709 31.04 -4.81 -48.35
C LEU A 709 29.83 -4.82 -49.28
N THR A 710 28.63 -4.90 -48.71
CA THR A 710 27.38 -4.80 -49.47
C THR A 710 26.74 -3.43 -49.27
N THR A 711 26.56 -2.66 -50.33
CA THR A 711 25.82 -1.38 -50.29
C THR A 711 24.40 -1.55 -50.86
N THR A 712 23.37 -1.05 -50.20
CA THR A 712 22.00 -1.06 -50.76
C THR A 712 21.77 0.07 -51.78
N SER A 713 20.80 -0.09 -52.69
CA SER A 713 20.54 0.90 -53.74
C SER A 713 20.10 2.24 -53.15
N GLY A 714 20.94 3.27 -53.26
CA GLY A 714 20.74 4.58 -52.64
C GLY A 714 21.77 4.94 -51.57
N SER A 715 22.62 3.98 -51.17
CA SER A 715 23.77 4.25 -50.30
C SER A 715 24.66 5.29 -50.97
N GLY A 716 24.96 6.39 -50.28
CA GLY A 716 25.81 7.43 -50.86
C GLY A 716 27.26 6.96 -51.00
N SER A 717 28.08 7.82 -51.60
CA SER A 717 29.49 7.56 -51.90
C SER A 717 30.24 7.09 -50.65
N ILE A 718 31.01 6.01 -50.79
CA ILE A 718 32.04 5.64 -49.82
C ILE A 718 33.28 6.46 -50.17
N THR A 719 33.81 7.17 -49.17
CA THR A 719 35.10 7.84 -49.28
C THR A 719 36.10 7.09 -48.42
N VAL A 720 37.21 6.66 -49.02
CA VAL A 720 38.28 5.95 -48.32
C VAL A 720 39.53 6.82 -48.36
N ASN A 721 40.06 7.14 -47.18
CA ASN A 721 41.36 7.77 -47.00
C ASN A 721 42.30 6.75 -46.35
N GLY A 722 43.43 6.42 -47.00
CA GLY A 722 44.45 5.53 -46.44
C GLY A 722 45.10 6.12 -45.18
N GLY A 723 45.16 7.45 -45.10
CA GLY A 723 45.94 8.15 -44.09
C GLY A 723 47.42 8.21 -44.48
N ALA A 724 48.28 8.48 -43.51
CA ALA A 724 49.72 8.54 -43.78
C ALA A 724 50.31 7.14 -43.79
N GLY A 725 51.01 6.73 -44.85
CA GLY A 725 51.42 5.34 -44.92
C GLY A 725 51.93 4.92 -46.27
N ALA A 726 51.86 3.63 -46.51
CA ALA A 726 52.07 3.02 -47.81
C ALA A 726 50.93 2.02 -47.94
N ASP A 727 49.78 2.54 -48.31
CA ASP A 727 48.51 1.88 -48.05
C ASP A 727 48.10 1.02 -49.23
N THR A 728 47.42 -0.08 -48.95
CA THR A 728 46.82 -0.93 -49.98
C THR A 728 45.31 -0.91 -49.82
N ILE A 729 44.61 -0.38 -50.82
CA ILE A 729 43.17 -0.13 -50.78
C ILE A 729 42.48 -0.91 -51.90
N THR A 730 41.40 -1.61 -51.54
CA THR A 730 40.46 -2.27 -52.45
C THR A 730 39.08 -1.67 -52.17
N GLY A 731 38.50 -0.92 -53.11
CA GLY A 731 37.23 -0.20 -52.95
C GLY A 731 36.00 -1.12 -52.96
N GLY A 732 36.11 -2.26 -53.62
CA GLY A 732 35.04 -3.23 -53.76
C GLY A 732 34.10 -2.89 -54.92
N ALA A 733 32.81 -3.16 -54.72
CA ALA A 733 31.79 -2.86 -55.72
C ALA A 733 31.02 -1.61 -55.28
N GLY A 734 30.88 -0.63 -56.15
CA GLY A 734 30.26 0.64 -55.80
C GLY A 734 30.88 1.75 -56.61
N ALA A 735 30.44 2.98 -56.40
CA ALA A 735 31.15 4.16 -56.88
C ALA A 735 31.93 4.72 -55.70
N ASP A 736 33.22 4.42 -55.66
CA ASP A 736 34.07 4.72 -54.51
C ASP A 736 34.92 5.97 -54.76
N THR A 737 35.19 6.72 -53.70
CA THR A 737 36.09 7.88 -53.73
C THR A 737 37.34 7.58 -52.92
N PHE A 738 38.47 7.47 -53.58
CA PHE A 738 39.77 7.31 -52.92
C PHE A 738 40.36 8.69 -52.68
N ALA A 739 40.32 9.18 -51.44
CA ALA A 739 40.84 10.48 -51.06
C ALA A 739 42.33 10.37 -50.71
N VAL A 740 43.13 11.28 -51.26
CA VAL A 740 44.58 11.38 -50.98
C VAL A 740 44.90 12.82 -50.60
N ALA A 741 45.31 13.05 -49.34
CA ALA A 741 45.77 14.35 -48.89
C ALA A 741 47.30 14.47 -49.00
N ALA A 742 47.78 15.72 -48.94
CA ALA A 742 49.21 16.00 -49.02
C ALA A 742 49.97 15.32 -47.87
N GLY A 743 50.92 14.46 -48.22
CA GLY A 743 51.74 13.71 -47.27
C GLY A 743 51.14 12.39 -46.78
N ASP A 744 50.00 11.96 -47.33
CA ASP A 744 49.40 10.65 -47.05
C ASP A 744 50.23 9.53 -47.71
N ALA A 745 50.57 9.69 -48.99
CA ALA A 745 51.46 8.79 -49.72
C ALA A 745 52.89 9.35 -49.84
N GLY A 746 53.86 8.47 -50.09
CA GLY A 746 55.23 8.84 -50.41
C GLY A 746 55.55 8.84 -51.91
N ILE A 747 56.68 9.42 -52.29
CA ILE A 747 57.14 9.59 -53.68
C ILE A 747 57.88 8.39 -54.31
N THR A 748 57.94 7.25 -53.63
CA THR A 748 58.61 6.04 -54.15
C THR A 748 57.65 4.87 -54.22
N LEU A 749 57.87 3.90 -55.10
CA LEU A 749 57.01 2.71 -55.21
C LEU A 749 56.86 1.91 -53.90
N ALA A 750 57.83 1.98 -52.99
CA ALA A 750 57.76 1.26 -51.72
C ALA A 750 56.95 2.00 -50.64
N THR A 751 56.69 3.28 -50.86
CA THR A 751 55.98 4.18 -49.96
C THR A 751 54.74 4.77 -50.61
N ALA A 752 54.38 4.29 -51.80
CA ALA A 752 53.25 4.76 -52.57
C ALA A 752 51.99 4.02 -52.11
N ASP A 753 50.87 4.72 -52.13
CA ASP A 753 49.58 4.07 -51.94
C ASP A 753 49.21 3.29 -53.19
N THR A 754 48.55 2.16 -52.98
CA THR A 754 48.20 1.20 -54.02
C THR A 754 46.70 0.94 -53.98
N ILE A 755 46.00 1.29 -55.06
CA ILE A 755 44.57 0.99 -55.24
C ILE A 755 44.45 -0.20 -56.19
N THR A 756 43.76 -1.26 -55.76
CA THR A 756 43.89 -2.57 -56.42
C THR A 756 42.80 -2.88 -57.45
N ASP A 757 41.65 -2.22 -57.38
CA ASP A 757 40.44 -2.56 -58.15
C ASP A 757 39.73 -1.36 -58.78
N PHE A 758 40.44 -0.24 -58.95
CA PHE A 758 39.90 1.00 -59.54
C PHE A 758 39.14 0.75 -60.86
N ALA A 759 37.91 1.24 -60.95
CA ALA A 759 37.04 1.11 -62.10
C ALA A 759 36.69 2.48 -62.71
N THR A 760 37.19 2.74 -63.91
CA THR A 760 36.90 3.98 -64.67
C THR A 760 35.40 4.26 -64.84
N GLY A 761 35.01 5.52 -64.71
CA GLY A 761 33.62 5.99 -64.84
C GLY A 761 32.69 5.57 -63.69
N VAL A 762 33.23 4.89 -62.69
CA VAL A 762 32.52 4.44 -61.48
C VAL A 762 33.24 5.02 -60.26
N ASP A 763 34.53 4.75 -60.13
CA ASP A 763 35.37 5.24 -59.04
C ASP A 763 35.98 6.60 -59.35
N THR A 764 36.30 7.33 -58.29
CA THR A 764 36.95 8.63 -58.34
C THR A 764 38.19 8.63 -57.46
N LEU A 765 39.33 9.02 -58.02
CA LEU A 765 40.53 9.37 -57.27
C LEU A 765 40.44 10.86 -56.91
N ASP A 766 40.17 11.17 -55.65
CA ASP A 766 40.06 12.53 -55.14
C ASP A 766 41.39 13.00 -54.57
N VAL A 767 42.03 13.90 -55.31
CA VAL A 767 43.30 14.51 -54.97
C VAL A 767 43.09 16.01 -54.82
N THR A 768 42.02 16.46 -54.16
CA THR A 768 41.43 17.83 -54.14
C THR A 768 42.36 19.02 -53.83
N ASN A 769 43.67 18.82 -53.68
CA ASN A 769 44.68 19.86 -53.83
C ASN A 769 45.20 20.04 -55.26
N GLY A 770 45.02 19.06 -56.15
CA GLY A 770 45.47 18.99 -57.54
C GLY A 770 44.79 20.00 -58.47
N GLY A 771 45.51 20.44 -59.50
CA GLY A 771 45.05 21.35 -60.53
C GLY A 771 44.92 20.66 -61.90
N THR A 772 45.91 20.76 -62.79
CA THR A 772 45.76 20.22 -64.15
C THR A 772 45.99 18.71 -64.18
N VAL A 773 44.98 17.93 -64.60
CA VAL A 773 45.13 16.49 -64.84
C VAL A 773 45.70 16.25 -66.24
N THR A 774 46.88 15.62 -66.31
CA THR A 774 47.51 15.15 -67.55
C THR A 774 47.61 13.64 -67.57
N LEU A 775 47.03 13.03 -68.60
CA LEU A 775 47.13 11.59 -68.84
C LEU A 775 48.17 11.32 -69.93
N ALA A 776 49.23 10.60 -69.57
CA ALA A 776 50.23 10.06 -70.48
C ALA A 776 50.01 8.56 -70.69
N ASN A 777 50.27 8.08 -71.91
CA ASN A 777 49.93 6.71 -72.27
C ASN A 777 51.02 6.09 -73.15
N ALA A 778 51.38 4.83 -72.87
CA ALA A 778 52.30 4.03 -73.66
C ALA A 778 51.88 3.90 -75.15
N ALA A 779 50.58 3.94 -75.48
CA ALA A 779 50.11 3.91 -76.88
C ALA A 779 50.48 5.18 -77.69
N ALA A 780 50.91 6.27 -77.02
CA ALA A 780 51.50 7.45 -77.66
C ALA A 780 53.02 7.32 -77.93
N GLY A 781 53.61 6.15 -77.68
CA GLY A 781 55.03 5.86 -77.98
C GLY A 781 56.01 6.27 -76.88
N VAL A 782 55.52 6.64 -75.70
CA VAL A 782 56.32 6.97 -74.51
C VAL A 782 56.29 5.79 -73.53
N ALA A 783 57.16 4.79 -73.77
CA ALA A 783 57.45 3.77 -72.77
C ALA A 783 58.46 4.34 -71.77
N PHE A 784 58.08 4.43 -70.49
CA PHE A 784 59.02 4.72 -69.42
C PHE A 784 59.87 3.47 -69.16
N THR A 785 61.15 3.60 -68.85
CA THR A 785 62.03 2.44 -68.56
C THR A 785 62.12 2.12 -67.07
N ASP A 786 61.81 3.10 -66.21
CA ASP A 786 61.83 3.02 -64.75
C ASP A 786 61.02 4.19 -64.16
N LEU A 787 60.91 4.23 -62.83
CA LEU A 787 60.25 5.33 -62.11
C LEU A 787 60.93 6.69 -62.35
N GLY A 788 62.26 6.73 -62.52
CA GLY A 788 62.99 7.98 -62.76
C GLY A 788 62.62 8.64 -64.09
N ALA A 789 62.41 7.84 -65.13
CA ALA A 789 61.92 8.31 -66.42
C ALA A 789 60.47 8.83 -66.35
N PHE A 790 59.62 8.20 -65.52
CA PHE A 790 58.26 8.67 -65.24
C PHE A 790 58.28 10.03 -64.52
N VAL A 791 59.04 10.14 -63.42
CA VAL A 791 59.17 11.38 -62.64
C VAL A 791 59.67 12.53 -63.52
N THR A 792 60.70 12.30 -64.33
CA THR A 792 61.23 13.32 -65.26
C THR A 792 60.15 13.84 -66.23
N ALA A 793 59.19 12.99 -66.62
CA ALA A 793 58.10 13.39 -67.51
C ALA A 793 56.96 14.09 -66.75
N ALA A 794 56.69 13.68 -65.52
CA ALA A 794 55.74 14.36 -64.62
C ALA A 794 56.19 15.81 -64.36
N GLU A 795 57.46 16.02 -63.98
CA GLU A 795 58.05 17.34 -63.72
C GLU A 795 58.05 18.29 -64.93
N VAL A 796 58.01 17.77 -66.17
CA VAL A 796 57.83 18.62 -67.37
C VAL A 796 56.42 19.21 -67.43
N THR A 797 55.47 18.50 -66.85
CA THR A 797 54.05 18.87 -66.83
C THR A 797 53.71 19.76 -65.64
N PHE A 798 54.39 19.54 -64.51
CA PHE A 798 54.23 20.33 -63.29
C PHE A 798 54.67 21.78 -63.53
N GLY A 799 53.72 22.70 -63.53
CA GLY A 799 53.92 24.09 -63.91
C GLY A 799 54.52 24.97 -62.80
N GLY A 800 54.61 24.44 -61.57
CA GLY A 800 55.17 25.13 -60.39
C GLY A 800 54.37 26.36 -59.93
N THR A 801 53.07 26.40 -60.26
CA THR A 801 52.18 27.54 -59.93
C THR A 801 50.81 27.12 -59.39
N ALA A 802 50.48 25.85 -59.54
CA ALA A 802 49.34 25.18 -58.97
C ALA A 802 49.76 23.72 -58.77
N ALA A 803 49.00 22.98 -58.00
CA ALA A 803 49.18 21.55 -57.96
C ALA A 803 48.84 20.95 -59.34
N ASP A 804 49.50 19.89 -59.72
CA ASP A 804 49.28 19.25 -61.01
C ASP A 804 49.27 17.72 -60.83
N VAL A 805 48.50 17.02 -61.66
CA VAL A 805 48.39 15.56 -61.59
C VAL A 805 48.89 14.98 -62.90
N TYR A 806 49.85 14.07 -62.83
CA TYR A 806 50.39 13.36 -63.97
C TYR A 806 50.20 11.85 -63.80
N ALA A 807 49.31 11.26 -64.60
CA ALA A 807 49.07 9.82 -64.60
C ALA A 807 49.64 9.17 -65.86
N ALA A 808 50.42 8.11 -65.71
CA ALA A 808 50.99 7.34 -66.81
C ALA A 808 50.44 5.90 -66.85
N ILE A 809 49.69 5.58 -67.90
CA ILE A 809 49.13 4.24 -68.13
C ILE A 809 50.25 3.26 -68.51
N ASP A 810 50.26 2.09 -67.86
CA ASP A 810 51.32 1.07 -67.97
C ASP A 810 52.73 1.65 -67.75
N ALA A 811 52.87 2.46 -66.70
CA ALA A 811 54.14 3.11 -66.38
C ALA A 811 55.23 2.06 -66.16
N ALA A 812 56.37 2.26 -66.82
CA ALA A 812 57.51 1.34 -66.79
C ALA A 812 57.24 -0.10 -67.30
N GLY A 813 56.15 -0.34 -68.03
CA GLY A 813 55.74 -1.70 -68.42
C GLY A 813 55.40 -2.58 -67.22
N SER A 814 54.96 -1.96 -66.13
CA SER A 814 54.69 -2.62 -64.85
C SER A 814 53.35 -3.37 -64.84
N GLY A 815 52.47 -3.12 -65.81
CA GLY A 815 51.09 -3.57 -65.79
C GLY A 815 50.15 -2.70 -64.95
N ASN A 816 50.65 -1.57 -64.41
CA ASN A 816 49.94 -0.65 -63.51
C ASN A 816 50.05 0.80 -64.01
N THR A 817 49.12 1.65 -63.58
CA THR A 817 49.18 3.10 -63.80
C THR A 817 49.83 3.78 -62.60
N TYR A 818 50.78 4.68 -62.86
CA TYR A 818 51.39 5.52 -61.82
C TYR A 818 50.82 6.93 -61.91
N VAL A 819 50.35 7.47 -60.80
CA VAL A 819 49.81 8.83 -60.67
C VAL A 819 50.72 9.61 -59.74
N ALA A 820 51.40 10.62 -60.28
CA ALA A 820 52.15 11.59 -59.48
C ALA A 820 51.27 12.81 -59.28
N VAL A 821 51.14 13.25 -58.03
CA VAL A 821 50.45 14.47 -57.64
C VAL A 821 51.51 15.42 -57.11
N ASP A 822 51.56 16.64 -57.64
CA ASP A 822 52.37 17.75 -57.11
C ASP A 822 51.46 18.56 -56.17
N GLU A 823 51.26 18.13 -54.92
CA GLU A 823 50.31 18.80 -54.01
C GLU A 823 50.81 20.16 -53.53
N ASP A 824 52.13 20.36 -53.42
CA ASP A 824 52.72 21.57 -52.86
C ASP A 824 52.97 22.69 -53.89
N SER A 825 52.67 22.40 -55.17
CA SER A 825 52.81 23.31 -56.31
C SER A 825 54.26 23.72 -56.58
N SER A 826 55.24 22.90 -56.20
CA SER A 826 56.67 23.21 -56.36
C SER A 826 57.14 23.09 -57.81
N GLY A 827 56.46 22.30 -58.64
CA GLY A 827 56.88 21.99 -60.00
C GLY A 827 57.93 20.87 -60.08
N THR A 828 58.28 20.24 -58.95
CA THR A 828 59.25 19.15 -58.83
C THR A 828 58.64 18.03 -58.03
N PHE A 829 58.90 16.76 -58.37
CA PHE A 829 58.31 15.65 -57.63
C PHE A 829 59.14 15.32 -56.38
N ASP A 830 58.85 15.97 -55.25
CA ASP A 830 59.62 15.90 -54.02
C ASP A 830 58.79 15.79 -52.72
N ALA A 831 59.31 16.28 -51.60
CA ALA A 831 58.71 16.02 -50.29
C ALA A 831 57.51 16.95 -50.05
N GLY A 832 56.31 16.37 -50.06
CA GLY A 832 55.07 17.12 -50.13
C GLY A 832 54.12 16.51 -51.16
N ASP A 833 54.67 15.69 -52.06
CA ASP A 833 53.99 15.06 -53.17
C ASP A 833 53.64 13.59 -52.94
N SER A 834 52.65 13.11 -53.68
CA SER A 834 52.17 11.72 -53.60
C SER A 834 52.40 10.92 -54.88
N LEU A 835 52.89 9.69 -54.73
CA LEU A 835 52.80 8.65 -55.77
C LEU A 835 51.65 7.69 -55.42
N ILE A 836 50.69 7.53 -56.33
CA ILE A 836 49.63 6.52 -56.25
C ILE A 836 49.82 5.49 -57.37
N VAL A 837 49.65 4.22 -57.05
CA VAL A 837 49.71 3.09 -57.99
C VAL A 837 48.31 2.50 -58.16
N LEU A 838 47.75 2.60 -59.36
CA LEU A 838 46.50 1.91 -59.71
C LEU A 838 46.84 0.58 -60.37
N THR A 839 46.60 -0.53 -59.68
CA THR A 839 47.01 -1.84 -60.20
C THR A 839 46.08 -2.34 -61.29
N GLY A 840 46.62 -3.03 -62.30
CA GLY A 840 45.82 -3.62 -63.37
C GLY A 840 45.32 -2.65 -64.44
N ILE A 841 45.44 -1.34 -64.22
CA ILE A 841 45.14 -0.28 -65.22
C ILE A 841 46.34 -0.13 -66.16
N ASN A 842 46.26 -0.68 -67.37
CA ASN A 842 47.39 -0.75 -68.30
C ASN A 842 47.04 -0.56 -69.79
N THR A 843 45.77 -0.29 -70.12
CA THR A 843 45.34 0.01 -71.48
C THR A 843 44.57 1.32 -71.59
N ASP A 844 44.55 1.87 -72.81
CA ASP A 844 43.83 3.10 -73.15
C ASP A 844 42.36 3.04 -72.74
N GLY A 845 41.93 4.01 -71.95
CA GLY A 845 40.53 4.17 -71.55
C GLY A 845 40.15 3.41 -70.27
N GLU A 846 41.08 2.70 -69.63
CA GLU A 846 40.91 2.18 -68.26
C GLU A 846 41.12 3.26 -67.17
N LEU A 847 41.52 4.48 -67.57
CA LEU A 847 41.50 5.69 -66.77
C LEU A 847 41.21 6.88 -67.68
N VAL A 848 40.29 7.76 -67.27
CA VAL A 848 39.99 9.03 -67.96
C VAL A 848 40.16 10.22 -67.01
N ALA A 849 40.36 11.42 -67.56
CA ALA A 849 40.65 12.60 -66.74
C ALA A 849 39.49 12.97 -65.80
N GLY A 850 38.26 12.53 -66.10
CA GLY A 850 37.09 12.72 -65.24
C GLY A 850 37.03 11.76 -64.04
N ASP A 851 37.86 10.71 -64.02
CA ASP A 851 37.99 9.80 -62.88
C ASP A 851 38.89 10.37 -61.78
N ILE A 852 39.59 11.48 -62.06
CA ILE A 852 40.44 12.17 -61.09
C ILE A 852 39.75 13.48 -60.73
N ALA A 853 39.30 13.60 -59.49
CA ALA A 853 38.75 14.84 -58.95
C ALA A 853 39.88 15.76 -58.48
N VAL A 854 39.82 17.01 -58.94
CA VAL A 854 40.77 18.10 -58.70
C VAL A 854 40.00 19.38 -58.35
N ALA A 855 40.69 20.38 -57.77
CA ALA A 855 40.08 21.61 -57.26
C ALA A 855 39.47 22.55 -58.32
#